data_AF-A0A9P1FCW4-F1
#
_entry.id   AF-A0A9P1FCW4-F1
#
_cell.length_a   1.000
_cell.length_b   1.000
_cell.length_c   1.000
_cell.angle_alpha   90.00
_cell.angle_beta   90.00
_cell.angle_gamma   90.00
#
_symmetry.space_group_name_H-M   'P 1'
#
loop_
_entity.id
_entity.type
_entity.pdbx_description
1 polymer ?
#
loop_
_entity_poly.entity_id
_entity_poly.type
_entity_poly.pdbx_seq_one_letter_code
_entity_poly.pdbx_strand_id
1 'polypeptide(L)'
;MHRLQGIAVSPGVAIGEAMVMDHEGFRIPRRFVGRDAVEFELERLEKAIEASAGEIERNRDAVARELGDDYAAIFSAHLQMLRDHRLHSELVEMIRDRHYSPEYTVSRVMRRYAKVFQGLENSYLSERVNDIFDLERRLLRNLLGRRREELDDVRSPVLVLAHNLTPSETANLDRQFVQGFVTEEGGPGSHTAIVAGALEIPAVVGTGPFLTDVSGGDLVIIDGDEGLVILHPDEETIARYRHEAEEHRVWSARLETLRDLPAETADGTRIQLMGNIEFPHEVQHCVERGSDGVGLYRTEFLYLGTEIEPTEEVHYEAYASVVKAMNGKPVVIRTLDLGADKIVRNLGIGTDQSNPALGLRSIRLSLRNLPVFRTQLRAILRASVLGDVRVMFPLVSTLLELRQSKMVLADVMEDLEERNVPFNRDLRVGMMVEVPSAVIMIEPFVEEMDFMSIGTNDLIQYTLAVDRGNKDVAPLYNASDPAVLRLINMAVRAAEHGDIPVNVCGQMSGSPTYTMLLLGLGLRQLSVRPSAIPEIKKVCRSVTIPHCEAVAKHAMTLENARDVKNYLKEDKEPMVRHRVRIRFRKEGDLRLISHRDLMRTFERLFRRAQLPLAQTEGMHPRARLRFPSALGLGIIGLDEVLETELTEAPSTDELLASLQNHAPPGLGIYRVDVVPPDTAKAAIRRATYEMMIPADRRSEVSRRATELIASPSCTIEQTSNGRSVDVRATLEELEMEDDVLRMKISAAADGGISPRNVLTTLGIDDLPEQGSVLTRSCVELR
;
A
#
# COMPACT_ATOMS: atom_id res chain seq x y z
N MET A 1 15.79 5.00 15.34
CA MET A 1 14.70 4.91 14.37
C MET A 1 14.24 6.30 13.98
N HIS A 2 14.40 6.68 12.72
CA HIS A 2 13.87 7.92 12.14
C HIS A 2 12.92 7.57 11.01
N ARG A 3 11.76 8.23 10.95
CA ARG A 3 10.75 8.03 9.91
C ARG A 3 10.68 9.27 9.04
N LEU A 4 10.79 9.08 7.74
CA LEU A 4 10.81 10.14 6.73
C LEU A 4 9.63 9.93 5.80
N GLN A 5 8.80 10.96 5.65
CA GLN A 5 7.70 10.93 4.71
C GLN A 5 8.14 11.58 3.40
N GLY A 6 8.06 10.84 2.31
CA GLY A 6 8.25 11.35 0.96
C GLY A 6 7.03 11.05 0.09
N ILE A 7 7.28 11.07 -1.21
CA ILE A 7 6.30 10.83 -2.25
C ILE A 7 6.51 9.42 -2.78
N ALA A 8 5.53 8.54 -2.57
CA ALA A 8 5.46 7.23 -3.17
C ALA A 8 5.45 7.35 -4.71
N VAL A 9 6.44 6.77 -5.38
CA VAL A 9 6.52 6.78 -6.86
C VAL A 9 6.46 5.39 -7.46
N SER A 10 7.02 4.39 -6.77
CA SER A 10 6.97 3.00 -7.17
C SER A 10 6.64 2.12 -5.96
N PRO A 11 5.59 1.29 -6.03
CA PRO A 11 5.06 0.51 -4.90
C PRO A 11 6.00 -0.62 -4.46
N GLY A 12 5.73 -1.17 -3.28
CA GLY A 12 6.44 -2.30 -2.68
C GLY A 12 7.33 -1.93 -1.50
N VAL A 13 7.79 -2.94 -0.77
CA VAL A 13 8.64 -2.80 0.42
C VAL A 13 10.02 -3.39 0.17
N ALA A 14 11.06 -2.61 0.43
CA ALA A 14 12.45 -3.05 0.36
C ALA A 14 13.15 -2.89 1.71
N ILE A 15 13.86 -3.92 2.15
CA ILE A 15 14.62 -3.94 3.41
C ILE A 15 16.05 -4.34 3.09
N GLY A 16 17.02 -3.46 3.35
CA GLY A 16 18.40 -3.71 2.96
C GLY A 16 19.38 -2.69 3.51
N GLU A 17 20.65 -2.91 3.20
CA GLU A 17 21.73 -2.00 3.56
C GLU A 17 21.74 -0.78 2.64
N ALA A 18 21.91 0.39 3.24
CA ALA A 18 22.01 1.66 2.54
C ALA A 18 23.29 1.76 1.73
N MET A 19 23.15 2.00 0.44
CA MET A 19 24.20 2.52 -0.43
C MET A 19 23.94 4.01 -0.63
N VAL A 20 24.73 4.82 0.07
CA VAL A 20 24.62 6.28 0.02
C VAL A 20 25.43 6.81 -1.15
N MET A 21 24.77 7.60 -2.01
CA MET A 21 25.39 8.42 -3.04
C MET A 21 25.43 9.88 -2.57
N ASP A 22 26.61 10.49 -2.61
CA ASP A 22 26.74 11.91 -2.28
C ASP A 22 26.28 12.83 -3.42
N HIS A 23 26.33 14.14 -3.20
CA HIS A 23 25.92 15.16 -4.18
C HIS A 23 26.77 15.18 -5.48
N GLU A 24 27.94 14.56 -5.51
CA GLU A 24 28.81 14.46 -6.71
C GLU A 24 28.77 13.06 -7.36
N GLY A 25 27.96 12.15 -6.82
CA GLY A 25 27.76 10.78 -7.31
C GLY A 25 28.81 9.79 -6.82
N PHE A 26 29.58 10.09 -5.76
CA PHE A 26 30.53 9.13 -5.21
C PHE A 26 29.83 8.07 -4.35
N ARG A 27 30.19 6.80 -4.59
CA ARG A 27 29.82 5.67 -3.75
C ARG A 27 30.77 5.58 -2.55
N ILE A 28 30.22 5.59 -1.34
CA ILE A 28 30.99 5.46 -0.09
C ILE A 28 30.62 4.14 0.60
N PRO A 29 31.17 2.99 0.15
CA PRO A 29 30.83 1.70 0.73
C PRO A 29 31.49 1.53 2.11
N ARG A 30 30.78 0.86 3.02
CA ARG A 30 31.35 0.44 4.30
C ARG A 30 32.31 -0.73 4.08
N ARG A 31 33.57 -0.42 3.78
CA ARG A 31 34.64 -1.41 3.60
C ARG A 31 35.49 -1.52 4.87
N PHE A 32 35.97 -2.74 5.14
CA PHE A 32 36.94 -2.99 6.20
C PHE A 32 38.35 -3.11 5.62
N VAL A 33 39.32 -2.56 6.34
CA VAL A 33 40.74 -2.57 6.01
C VAL A 33 41.40 -3.76 6.70
N GLY A 34 42.24 -4.50 5.98
CA GLY A 34 43.09 -5.54 6.58
C GLY A 34 44.05 -4.95 7.62
N ARG A 35 44.35 -5.68 8.69
CA ARG A 35 45.23 -5.18 9.78
C ARG A 35 46.61 -4.73 9.29
N ASP A 36 47.10 -5.37 8.26
CA ASP A 36 48.34 -5.11 7.54
C ASP A 36 48.31 -3.84 6.68
N ALA A 37 47.12 -3.38 6.29
CA ALA A 37 46.94 -2.18 5.47
C ALA A 37 46.61 -0.91 6.28
N VAL A 38 46.35 -1.02 7.59
CA VAL A 38 45.92 0.12 8.44
C VAL A 38 46.90 1.29 8.36
N GLU A 39 48.20 1.07 8.53
CA GLU A 39 49.19 2.16 8.49
C GLU A 39 49.28 2.82 7.10
N PHE A 40 49.13 2.02 6.03
CA PHE A 40 49.07 2.55 4.67
C PHE A 40 47.82 3.41 4.42
N GLU A 41 46.66 3.01 4.94
CA GLU A 41 45.42 3.77 4.85
C GLU A 41 45.48 5.07 5.66
N LEU A 42 46.16 5.06 6.82
CA LEU A 42 46.41 6.26 7.62
C LEU A 42 47.31 7.25 6.86
N GLU A 43 48.38 6.78 6.22
CA GLU A 43 49.20 7.63 5.33
C GLU A 43 48.39 8.19 4.15
N ARG A 44 47.45 7.40 3.58
CA ARG A 44 46.58 7.89 2.49
C ARG A 44 45.64 8.99 2.98
N LEU A 45 45.07 8.84 4.18
CA LEU A 45 44.26 9.87 4.81
C LEU A 45 45.04 11.16 5.02
N GLU A 46 46.25 11.06 5.59
CA GLU A 46 47.09 12.22 5.88
C GLU A 46 47.46 12.99 4.60
N LYS A 47 47.83 12.26 3.53
CA LYS A 47 48.06 12.86 2.21
C LYS A 47 46.83 13.56 1.64
N ALA A 48 45.63 13.00 1.83
CA ALA A 48 44.40 13.62 1.37
C ALA A 48 44.07 14.89 2.15
N ILE A 49 44.29 14.90 3.47
CA ILE A 49 44.13 16.07 4.33
C ILE A 49 45.11 17.18 3.91
N GLU A 50 46.38 16.86 3.68
CA GLU A 50 47.39 17.82 3.22
C GLU A 50 47.04 18.40 1.84
N ALA A 51 46.62 17.54 0.90
CA ALA A 51 46.20 17.98 -0.44
C ALA A 51 44.99 18.93 -0.37
N SER A 52 43.97 18.59 0.42
CA SER A 52 42.80 19.44 0.65
C SER A 52 43.18 20.75 1.32
N ALA A 53 44.06 20.74 2.33
CA ALA A 53 44.54 21.93 3.00
C ALA A 53 45.27 22.87 2.02
N GLY A 54 46.15 22.32 1.16
CA GLY A 54 46.87 23.09 0.15
C GLY A 54 45.95 23.71 -0.91
N GLU A 55 44.86 23.04 -1.29
CA GLU A 55 43.83 23.63 -2.18
C GLU A 55 43.11 24.80 -1.53
N ILE A 56 42.72 24.66 -0.26
CA ILE A 56 42.03 25.71 0.49
C ILE A 56 42.95 26.92 0.68
N GLU A 57 44.25 26.72 0.97
CA GLU A 57 45.25 27.79 1.06
C GLU A 57 45.41 28.54 -0.26
N ARG A 58 45.48 27.84 -1.40
CA ARG A 58 45.55 28.49 -2.73
C ARG A 58 44.30 29.30 -3.04
N ASN A 59 43.12 28.77 -2.73
CA ASN A 59 41.85 29.48 -2.95
C ASN A 59 41.73 30.70 -2.04
N ARG A 60 42.13 30.59 -0.77
CA ARG A 60 42.22 31.71 0.17
C ARG A 60 43.10 32.81 -0.39
N ASP A 61 44.32 32.48 -0.84
CA ASP A 61 45.30 33.46 -1.30
C ASP A 61 44.88 34.12 -2.63
N ALA A 62 44.10 33.43 -3.47
CA ALA A 62 43.51 33.99 -4.68
C ALA A 62 42.37 34.96 -4.35
N VAL A 63 41.44 34.55 -3.47
CA VAL A 63 40.30 35.37 -3.06
C VAL A 63 40.74 36.59 -2.25
N ALA A 64 41.75 36.47 -1.38
CA ALA A 64 42.33 37.60 -0.65
C ALA A 64 42.89 38.67 -1.61
N ARG A 65 43.49 38.24 -2.73
CA ARG A 65 44.05 39.15 -3.75
C ARG A 65 42.99 39.84 -4.60
N GLU A 66 41.87 39.17 -4.89
CA GLU A 66 40.84 39.69 -5.80
C GLU A 66 39.67 40.40 -5.09
N LEU A 67 39.26 39.91 -3.92
CA LEU A 67 38.03 40.32 -3.23
C LEU A 67 38.27 40.85 -1.80
N GLY A 68 39.50 40.73 -1.28
CA GLY A 68 39.91 41.23 0.03
C GLY A 68 39.86 40.19 1.16
N ASP A 69 40.49 40.52 2.29
CA ASP A 69 40.74 39.60 3.42
C ASP A 69 39.45 39.11 4.10
N ASP A 70 38.38 39.90 4.08
CA ASP A 70 37.09 39.54 4.68
C ASP A 70 36.45 38.31 3.99
N TYR A 71 36.59 38.18 2.67
CA TYR A 71 36.13 37.00 1.92
C TYR A 71 37.08 35.80 2.06
N ALA A 72 38.36 36.06 2.33
CA ALA A 72 39.37 35.03 2.60
C ALA A 72 39.22 34.39 4.00
N ALA A 73 38.49 35.06 4.91
CA ALA A 73 38.21 34.55 6.26
C ALA A 73 37.42 33.23 6.25
N ILE A 74 36.55 33.00 5.26
CA ILE A 74 35.79 31.75 5.09
C ILE A 74 36.73 30.55 4.91
N PHE A 75 37.68 30.66 3.98
CA PHE A 75 38.68 29.61 3.74
C PHE A 75 39.63 29.42 4.92
N SER A 76 39.86 30.47 5.72
CA SER A 76 40.67 30.37 6.95
C SER A 76 39.95 29.54 8.03
N ALA A 77 38.63 29.67 8.15
CA ALA A 77 37.82 28.83 9.02
C ALA A 77 37.81 27.36 8.56
N HIS A 78 37.73 27.12 7.24
CA HIS A 78 37.83 25.77 6.66
C HIS A 78 39.16 25.08 7.00
N LEU A 79 40.27 25.80 6.86
CA LEU A 79 41.61 25.33 7.22
C LEU A 79 41.73 25.00 8.72
N GLN A 80 41.15 25.84 9.58
CA GLN A 80 41.17 25.61 11.02
C GLN A 80 40.39 24.34 11.39
N MET A 81 39.25 24.10 10.76
CA MET A 81 38.43 22.91 11.00
C MET A 81 39.10 21.64 10.48
N LEU A 82 39.72 21.70 9.30
CA LEU A 82 40.46 20.58 8.72
C LEU A 82 41.70 20.19 9.54
N ARG A 83 42.35 21.17 10.18
CA ARG A 83 43.52 20.98 11.06
C ARG A 83 43.15 20.77 12.53
N ASP A 84 41.87 20.58 12.84
CA ASP A 84 41.45 20.33 14.22
C ASP A 84 41.97 18.97 14.69
N HIS A 85 42.71 18.97 15.80
CA HIS A 85 43.33 17.77 16.37
C HIS A 85 42.28 16.74 16.82
N ARG A 86 41.07 17.17 17.20
CA ARG A 86 39.97 16.27 17.58
C ARG A 86 39.42 15.53 16.39
N LEU A 87 39.17 16.24 15.28
CA LEU A 87 38.74 15.64 14.03
C LEU A 87 39.78 14.60 13.56
N HIS A 88 41.06 14.98 13.55
CA HIS A 88 42.13 14.08 13.13
C HIS A 88 42.22 12.82 13.99
N SER A 89 42.21 12.98 15.32
CA SER A 89 42.32 11.85 16.25
C SER A 89 41.19 10.84 16.06
N GLU A 90 39.98 11.34 15.80
CA GLU A 90 38.81 10.50 15.61
C GLU A 90 38.80 9.75 14.28
N LEU A 91 39.23 10.39 13.19
CA LEU A 91 39.43 9.70 11.91
C LEU A 91 40.46 8.56 12.06
N VAL A 92 41.56 8.81 12.77
CA VAL A 92 42.60 7.81 13.04
C VAL A 92 42.06 6.66 13.90
N GLU A 93 41.30 6.96 14.96
CA GLU A 93 40.69 5.94 15.83
C GLU A 93 39.76 5.01 15.05
N MET A 94 38.91 5.56 14.17
CA MET A 94 37.98 4.76 13.37
C MET A 94 38.69 3.87 12.33
N ILE A 95 39.80 4.32 11.75
CA ILE A 95 40.59 3.49 10.82
C ILE A 95 41.40 2.44 11.59
N ARG A 96 42.06 2.82 12.68
CA ARG A 96 42.97 1.92 13.42
C ARG A 96 42.23 0.90 14.28
N ASP A 97 41.21 1.32 15.02
CA ASP A 97 40.54 0.45 16.00
C ASP A 97 39.33 -0.25 15.39
N ARG A 98 38.55 0.46 14.57
CA ARG A 98 37.36 -0.10 13.90
C ARG A 98 37.65 -0.69 12.52
N HIS A 99 38.86 -0.52 12.00
CA HIS A 99 39.31 -1.06 10.72
C HIS A 99 38.44 -0.60 9.55
N TYR A 100 37.89 0.61 9.60
CA TYR A 100 37.10 1.16 8.50
C TYR A 100 37.99 1.80 7.44
N SER A 101 37.52 1.83 6.18
CA SER A 101 38.23 2.55 5.13
C SER A 101 38.25 4.07 5.40
N PRO A 102 39.27 4.80 4.90
CA PRO A 102 39.36 6.25 5.07
C PRO A 102 38.15 7.01 4.54
N GLU A 103 37.59 6.59 3.40
CA GLU A 103 36.45 7.26 2.76
C GLU A 103 35.20 7.16 3.62
N TYR A 104 34.88 5.95 4.07
CA TYR A 104 33.76 5.71 4.96
C TYR A 104 33.93 6.47 6.28
N THR A 105 35.16 6.50 6.81
CA THR A 105 35.49 7.18 8.05
C THR A 105 35.31 8.70 7.94
N VAL A 106 35.86 9.33 6.89
CA VAL A 106 35.71 10.76 6.63
C VAL A 106 34.24 11.13 6.50
N SER A 107 33.49 10.40 5.66
CA SER A 107 32.07 10.70 5.46
C SER A 107 31.27 10.58 6.76
N ARG A 108 31.49 9.50 7.51
CA ARG A 108 30.78 9.25 8.77
C ARG A 108 31.08 10.30 9.84
N VAL A 109 32.34 10.68 10.00
CA VAL A 109 32.75 11.68 10.99
C VAL A 109 32.23 13.06 10.60
N MET A 110 32.42 13.48 9.34
CA MET A 110 31.97 14.79 8.85
C MET A 110 30.45 14.96 8.94
N ARG A 111 29.67 13.95 8.53
CA ARG A 111 28.20 14.00 8.64
C ARG A 111 27.71 14.09 10.07
N ARG A 112 28.38 13.42 11.01
CA ARG A 112 28.04 13.53 12.43
C ARG A 112 28.34 14.93 12.98
N TYR A 113 29.45 15.54 12.57
CA TYR A 113 29.70 16.95 12.88
C TYR A 113 28.62 17.85 12.27
N ALA A 114 28.29 17.67 10.99
CA ALA A 114 27.23 18.43 10.32
C ALA A 114 25.89 18.33 11.07
N LYS A 115 25.51 17.14 11.56
CA LYS A 115 24.30 16.92 12.37
C LYS A 115 24.32 17.68 13.70
N VAL A 116 25.47 17.73 14.38
CA VAL A 116 25.63 18.53 15.61
C VAL A 116 25.43 20.01 15.32
N PHE A 117 25.95 20.53 14.21
CA PHE A 117 25.78 21.92 13.82
C PHE A 117 24.36 22.25 13.33
N GLN A 118 23.69 21.32 12.65
CA GLN A 118 22.27 21.45 12.24
C GLN A 118 21.31 21.56 13.43
N GLY A 119 21.63 20.91 14.57
CA GLY A 119 20.80 20.95 15.78
C GLY A 119 20.88 22.23 16.61
N LEU A 120 21.69 23.22 16.20
CA LEU A 120 21.87 24.49 16.92
C LEU A 120 21.01 25.58 16.27
N GLU A 121 20.10 26.22 17.02
CA GLU A 121 19.10 27.21 16.53
C GLU A 121 19.67 28.56 16.02
N ASN A 122 20.98 28.65 15.75
CA ASN A 122 21.63 29.90 15.34
C ASN A 122 21.86 29.92 13.81
N SER A 123 21.29 30.93 13.12
CA SER A 123 21.42 31.13 11.67
C SER A 123 22.86 31.25 11.16
N TYR A 124 23.82 31.61 12.01
CA TYR A 124 25.25 31.63 11.63
C TYR A 124 25.89 30.22 11.65
N LEU A 125 25.33 29.28 12.42
CA LEU A 125 25.82 27.91 12.53
C LEU A 125 25.22 26.99 11.46
N SER A 126 24.05 27.33 10.90
CA SER A 126 23.49 26.62 9.75
C SER A 126 24.30 26.85 8.46
N GLU A 127 24.92 28.02 8.29
CA GLU A 127 25.84 28.27 7.17
C GLU A 127 27.10 27.39 7.25
N ARG A 128 27.58 27.07 8.46
CA ARG A 128 28.74 26.17 8.68
C ARG A 128 28.47 24.72 8.31
N VAL A 129 27.21 24.30 8.23
CA VAL A 129 26.85 22.94 7.81
C VAL A 129 27.26 22.71 6.35
N ASN A 130 27.05 23.71 5.50
CA ASN A 130 27.46 23.66 4.10
C ASN A 130 28.98 23.64 3.95
N ASP A 131 29.69 24.35 4.82
CA ASP A 131 31.16 24.33 4.88
C ASP A 131 31.71 22.93 5.20
N ILE A 132 31.05 22.21 6.13
CA ILE A 132 31.41 20.83 6.49
C ILE A 132 31.23 19.90 5.28
N PHE A 133 30.13 20.02 4.53
CA PHE A 133 29.93 19.23 3.31
C PHE A 133 30.90 19.59 2.19
N ASP A 134 31.32 20.84 2.07
CA ASP A 134 32.38 21.21 1.10
C ASP A 134 33.71 20.55 1.46
N LEU A 135 34.06 20.51 2.75
CA LEU A 135 35.28 19.86 3.23
C LEU A 135 35.23 18.33 3.11
N GLU A 136 34.09 17.71 3.42
CA GLU A 136 33.86 16.29 3.17
C GLU A 136 34.10 15.96 1.69
N ARG A 137 33.48 16.71 0.77
CA ARG A 137 33.63 16.53 -0.69
C ARG A 137 35.08 16.66 -1.15
N ARG A 138 35.81 17.67 -0.66
CA ARG A 138 37.23 17.86 -1.02
C ARG A 138 38.09 16.69 -0.55
N LEU A 139 37.89 16.22 0.68
CA LEU A 139 38.63 15.09 1.23
C LEU A 139 38.33 13.80 0.47
N LEU A 140 37.05 13.52 0.21
CA LEU A 140 36.64 12.33 -0.53
C LEU A 140 37.20 12.33 -1.97
N ARG A 141 37.22 13.48 -2.64
CA ARG A 141 37.84 13.64 -3.96
C ARG A 141 39.33 13.33 -3.96
N ASN A 142 40.04 13.73 -2.92
CA ASN A 142 41.48 13.45 -2.78
C ASN A 142 41.77 12.00 -2.35
N LEU A 143 40.84 11.35 -1.64
CA LEU A 143 40.92 9.93 -1.27
C LEU A 143 40.58 8.98 -2.43
N LEU A 144 39.51 9.28 -3.17
CA LEU A 144 38.97 8.46 -4.26
C LEU A 144 39.60 8.77 -5.64
N GLY A 145 40.15 9.98 -5.80
CA GLY A 145 40.62 10.50 -7.10
C GLY A 145 39.47 10.79 -8.07
N ARG A 146 39.72 10.64 -9.38
CA ARG A 146 38.70 10.80 -10.45
C ARG A 146 37.89 9.52 -10.74
N ARG A 147 38.03 8.46 -9.94
CA ARG A 147 37.28 7.22 -10.14
C ARG A 147 35.88 7.38 -9.54
N ARG A 148 34.91 7.71 -10.39
CA ARG A 148 33.49 7.47 -10.08
C ARG A 148 33.26 5.97 -10.27
N GLU A 149 32.99 5.23 -9.20
CA GLU A 149 32.45 3.86 -9.34
C GLU A 149 30.99 4.03 -9.81
N GLU A 150 30.67 3.51 -11.00
CA GLU A 150 29.34 3.61 -11.62
C GLU A 150 28.36 2.64 -10.93
N LEU A 151 27.04 2.91 -11.04
CA LEU A 151 25.99 2.04 -10.48
C LEU A 151 26.06 0.59 -11.01
N ASP A 152 26.71 0.38 -12.17
CA ASP A 152 26.93 -0.91 -12.82
C ASP A 152 27.86 -1.87 -12.05
N ASP A 153 28.63 -1.35 -11.07
CA ASP A 153 29.56 -2.12 -10.24
C ASP A 153 28.95 -2.64 -8.92
N VAL A 154 27.63 -2.51 -8.74
CA VAL A 154 26.94 -3.10 -7.59
C VAL A 154 26.86 -4.62 -7.77
N ARG A 155 27.41 -5.38 -6.81
CA ARG A 155 27.46 -6.86 -6.83
C ARG A 155 26.73 -7.51 -5.65
N SER A 156 26.02 -6.73 -4.84
CA SER A 156 25.32 -7.18 -3.64
C SER A 156 23.99 -6.44 -3.47
N PRO A 157 22.95 -7.06 -2.89
CA PRO A 157 21.66 -6.39 -2.66
C PRO A 157 21.79 -5.14 -1.78
N VAL A 158 21.34 -3.98 -2.28
CA VAL A 158 21.42 -2.68 -1.58
C VAL A 158 20.19 -1.80 -1.85
N LEU A 159 19.98 -0.81 -0.97
CA LEU A 159 19.03 0.28 -1.17
C LEU A 159 19.79 1.56 -1.50
N VAL A 160 19.46 2.22 -2.61
CA VAL A 160 20.16 3.43 -3.06
C VAL A 160 19.55 4.66 -2.39
N LEU A 161 20.37 5.42 -1.64
CA LEU A 161 19.97 6.64 -0.97
C LEU A 161 20.76 7.79 -1.59
N ALA A 162 20.09 8.71 -2.28
CA ALA A 162 20.75 9.78 -3.04
C ALA A 162 20.10 11.14 -2.81
N HIS A 163 20.79 12.21 -3.19
CA HIS A 163 20.20 13.55 -3.16
C HIS A 163 19.19 13.68 -4.30
N ASN A 164 19.63 13.27 -5.48
CA ASN A 164 18.84 13.12 -6.68
C ASN A 164 19.45 11.98 -7.53
N LEU A 165 18.65 11.36 -8.39
CA LEU A 165 19.12 10.42 -9.41
C LEU A 165 18.72 10.98 -10.77
N THR A 166 19.68 11.04 -11.69
CA THR A 166 19.40 11.40 -13.08
C THR A 166 18.60 10.29 -13.77
N PRO A 167 17.88 10.59 -14.87
CA PRO A 167 17.14 9.58 -15.62
C PRO A 167 18.02 8.42 -16.08
N SER A 168 19.23 8.73 -16.56
CA SER A 168 20.21 7.73 -17.03
C SER A 168 20.70 6.84 -15.88
N GLU A 169 21.01 7.42 -14.71
CA GLU A 169 21.40 6.64 -13.52
C GLU A 169 20.26 5.74 -13.05
N THR A 170 19.01 6.24 -13.08
CA THR A 170 17.83 5.46 -12.68
C THR A 170 17.59 4.32 -13.66
N ALA A 171 17.74 4.55 -14.97
CA ALA A 171 17.52 3.54 -16.00
C ALA A 171 18.59 2.43 -15.99
N ASN A 172 19.81 2.75 -15.54
CA ASN A 172 20.93 1.82 -15.43
C ASN A 172 20.95 1.06 -14.08
N LEU A 173 19.94 1.22 -13.22
CA LEU A 173 19.87 0.44 -11.98
C LEU A 173 19.67 -1.04 -12.29
N ASP A 174 20.64 -1.87 -11.90
CA ASP A 174 20.53 -3.32 -12.00
C ASP A 174 19.54 -3.85 -10.96
N ARG A 175 18.35 -4.25 -11.44
CA ARG A 175 17.24 -4.79 -10.63
C ARG A 175 17.64 -6.05 -9.85
N GLN A 176 18.71 -6.75 -10.23
CA GLN A 176 19.20 -7.91 -9.50
C GLN A 176 19.81 -7.51 -8.14
N PHE A 177 20.42 -6.32 -8.05
CA PHE A 177 21.13 -5.88 -6.86
C PHE A 177 20.51 -4.64 -6.20
N VAL A 178 19.88 -3.74 -6.94
CA VAL A 178 19.21 -2.57 -6.39
C VAL A 178 17.77 -2.93 -6.04
N GLN A 179 17.48 -3.05 -4.74
CA GLN A 179 16.18 -3.50 -4.25
C GLN A 179 15.21 -2.36 -3.98
N GLY A 180 15.68 -1.12 -3.93
CA GLY A 180 14.89 0.06 -3.63
C GLY A 180 15.73 1.32 -3.73
N PHE A 181 15.10 2.48 -3.91
CA PHE A 181 15.82 3.75 -3.79
C PHE A 181 14.99 4.88 -3.18
N VAL A 182 15.69 5.86 -2.62
CA VAL A 182 15.09 7.09 -2.10
C VAL A 182 15.92 8.31 -2.47
N THR A 183 15.24 9.40 -2.81
CA THR A 183 15.87 10.69 -3.12
C THR A 183 15.35 11.84 -2.27
N GLU A 184 16.25 12.74 -1.85
CA GLU A 184 15.89 13.96 -1.11
C GLU A 184 15.03 14.91 -1.96
N GLU A 185 15.38 15.03 -3.24
CA GLU A 185 14.66 15.79 -4.26
C GLU A 185 13.79 14.88 -5.13
N GLY A 186 12.92 15.50 -5.94
CA GLY A 186 12.07 14.81 -6.89
C GLY A 186 10.58 14.96 -6.60
N GLY A 187 9.78 14.72 -7.64
CA GLY A 187 8.33 14.81 -7.59
C GLY A 187 7.65 13.64 -8.31
N PRO A 188 6.33 13.47 -8.13
CA PRO A 188 5.60 12.31 -8.64
C PRO A 188 5.58 12.22 -10.18
N GLY A 189 5.86 13.32 -10.88
CA GLY A 189 6.01 13.38 -12.34
C GLY A 189 7.45 13.63 -12.81
N SER A 190 8.45 13.43 -11.94
CA SER A 190 9.86 13.49 -12.33
C SER A 190 10.27 12.26 -13.16
N HIS A 191 11.27 12.40 -14.01
CA HIS A 191 11.77 11.29 -14.83
C HIS A 191 12.23 10.10 -13.97
N THR A 192 12.88 10.38 -12.84
CA THR A 192 13.28 9.40 -11.83
C THR A 192 12.08 8.60 -11.31
N ALA A 193 10.96 9.27 -11.01
CA ALA A 193 9.72 8.62 -10.56
C ALA A 193 9.09 7.71 -11.62
N ILE A 194 9.12 8.14 -12.88
CA ILE A 194 8.59 7.39 -14.02
C ILE A 194 9.42 6.12 -14.25
N VAL A 195 10.75 6.27 -14.33
CA VAL A 195 11.68 5.15 -14.55
C VAL A 195 11.61 4.15 -13.39
N ALA A 196 11.48 4.61 -12.14
CA ALA A 196 11.30 3.74 -10.98
C ALA A 196 10.09 2.80 -11.12
N GLY A 197 8.96 3.36 -11.58
CA GLY A 197 7.74 2.60 -11.79
C GLY A 197 7.88 1.54 -12.86
N ALA A 198 8.59 1.84 -13.95
CA ALA A 198 8.86 0.89 -15.02
C ALA A 198 9.83 -0.23 -14.59
N LEU A 199 10.82 0.11 -13.78
CA LEU A 199 11.73 -0.85 -13.16
C LEU A 199 11.08 -1.60 -11.98
N GLU A 200 9.85 -1.30 -11.58
CA GLU A 200 9.14 -1.91 -10.45
C GLU A 200 10.02 -2.08 -9.19
N ILE A 201 10.96 -1.14 -8.97
CA ILE A 201 11.80 -1.09 -7.78
C ILE A 201 11.09 -0.15 -6.81
N PRO A 202 10.81 -0.57 -5.55
CA PRO A 202 10.26 0.30 -4.51
C PRO A 202 10.99 1.63 -4.42
N ALA A 203 10.26 2.75 -4.55
CA ALA A 203 10.89 4.05 -4.59
C ALA A 203 10.06 5.17 -3.98
N VAL A 204 10.76 6.03 -3.23
CA VAL A 204 10.22 7.20 -2.55
C VAL A 204 11.08 8.41 -2.91
N VAL A 205 10.49 9.48 -3.42
CA VAL A 205 11.23 10.70 -3.80
C VAL A 205 10.77 11.90 -2.99
N GLY A 206 11.59 12.94 -2.92
CA GLY A 206 11.17 14.20 -2.31
C GLY A 206 10.94 14.10 -0.80
N THR A 207 11.69 13.27 -0.09
CA THR A 207 11.62 13.13 1.38
C THR A 207 12.14 14.37 2.13
N GLY A 208 12.77 15.31 1.42
CA GLY A 208 13.58 16.37 2.03
C GLY A 208 14.95 15.86 2.47
N PRO A 209 15.78 16.70 3.11
CA PRO A 209 17.14 16.34 3.50
C PRO A 209 17.17 15.21 4.54
N PHE A 210 17.88 14.12 4.25
CA PHE A 210 18.06 12.98 5.16
C PHE A 210 19.41 12.26 5.02
N LEU A 211 20.20 12.54 3.98
CA LEU A 211 21.49 11.86 3.76
C LEU A 211 22.44 12.08 4.93
N THR A 212 22.29 13.17 5.67
CA THR A 212 23.05 13.46 6.90
C THR A 212 22.75 12.51 8.05
N ASP A 213 21.59 11.86 8.03
CA ASP A 213 21.10 10.97 9.07
C ASP A 213 21.41 9.49 8.82
N VAL A 214 22.05 9.16 7.69
CA VAL A 214 22.31 7.78 7.25
C VAL A 214 23.72 7.62 6.72
N SER A 215 24.34 6.49 7.06
CA SER A 215 25.66 6.08 6.56
C SER A 215 25.56 4.85 5.68
N GLY A 216 26.56 4.64 4.81
CA GLY A 216 26.68 3.41 4.04
C GLY A 216 26.67 2.16 4.95
N GLY A 217 25.92 1.13 4.55
CA GLY A 217 25.76 -0.12 5.30
C GLY A 217 24.76 -0.07 6.46
N ASP A 218 24.09 1.06 6.70
CA ASP A 218 23.00 1.12 7.68
C ASP A 218 21.77 0.37 7.16
N LEU A 219 21.06 -0.33 8.04
CA LEU A 219 19.81 -0.98 7.65
C LEU A 219 18.71 0.06 7.47
N VAL A 220 18.01 0.00 6.34
CA VAL A 220 16.93 0.92 5.96
C VAL A 220 15.73 0.12 5.45
N ILE A 221 14.53 0.64 5.69
CA ILE A 221 13.29 0.16 5.08
C ILE A 221 12.76 1.26 4.16
N ILE A 222 12.48 0.92 2.91
CA ILE A 222 11.78 1.77 1.95
C ILE A 222 10.41 1.14 1.72
N ASP A 223 9.37 1.87 2.09
CA ASP A 223 7.98 1.55 1.85
C ASP A 223 7.47 2.46 0.71
N GLY A 224 7.55 1.93 -0.50
CA GLY A 224 7.12 2.60 -1.72
C GLY A 224 5.60 2.68 -1.86
N ASP A 225 4.84 1.94 -1.05
CA ASP A 225 3.37 1.98 -1.04
C ASP A 225 2.87 3.20 -0.25
N GLU A 226 3.42 3.43 0.94
CA GLU A 226 3.06 4.55 1.80
C GLU A 226 3.92 5.81 1.57
N GLY A 227 5.00 5.69 0.80
CA GLY A 227 5.96 6.77 0.62
C GLY A 227 6.79 7.03 1.88
N LEU A 228 7.02 5.99 2.69
CA LEU A 228 7.68 6.08 3.98
C LEU A 228 9.08 5.47 3.92
N VAL A 229 10.06 6.13 4.52
CA VAL A 229 11.41 5.61 4.67
C VAL A 229 11.78 5.56 6.15
N ILE A 230 12.29 4.42 6.60
CA ILE A 230 12.66 4.19 7.99
C ILE A 230 14.16 3.96 8.08
N LEU A 231 14.87 4.93 8.64
CA LEU A 231 16.29 4.83 8.95
C LEU A 231 16.49 4.20 10.33
N HIS A 232 17.46 3.30 10.44
CA HIS A 232 17.79 2.57 11.67
C HIS A 232 16.54 1.98 12.35
N PRO A 233 15.79 1.09 11.65
CA PRO A 233 14.61 0.45 12.21
C PRO A 233 14.97 -0.44 13.39
N ASP A 234 14.06 -0.56 14.36
CA ASP A 234 14.19 -1.51 15.46
C ASP A 234 13.80 -2.93 15.03
N GLU A 235 14.15 -3.93 15.84
CA GLU A 235 13.89 -5.35 15.52
C GLU A 235 12.40 -5.65 15.34
N GLU A 236 11.53 -4.99 16.12
CA GLU A 236 10.07 -5.15 16.01
C GLU A 236 9.56 -4.65 14.65
N THR A 237 10.00 -3.47 14.22
CA THR A 237 9.64 -2.89 12.92
C THR A 237 10.19 -3.76 11.78
N ILE A 238 11.44 -4.24 11.88
CA ILE A 238 12.03 -5.14 10.87
C ILE A 238 11.21 -6.43 10.77
N ALA A 239 10.83 -7.03 11.91
CA ALA A 239 10.05 -8.26 11.93
C ALA A 239 8.65 -8.05 11.31
N ARG A 240 8.00 -6.91 11.61
CA ARG A 240 6.71 -6.54 11.03
C ARG A 240 6.79 -6.40 9.51
N TYR A 241 7.70 -5.57 9.00
CA TYR A 241 7.84 -5.36 7.55
C TYR A 241 8.30 -6.62 6.82
N ARG A 242 9.14 -7.47 7.44
CA ARG A 242 9.48 -8.79 6.86
C ARG A 242 8.27 -9.70 6.77
N HIS A 243 7.40 -9.68 7.79
CA HIS A 243 6.17 -10.46 7.77
C HIS A 243 5.22 -9.97 6.67
N GLU A 244 5.01 -8.65 6.56
CA GLU A 244 4.19 -8.02 5.52
C GLU A 244 4.73 -8.32 4.12
N ALA A 245 6.04 -8.18 3.91
CA ALA A 245 6.69 -8.51 2.63
C ALA A 245 6.54 -10.00 2.27
N GLU A 246 6.63 -10.89 3.25
CA GLU A 246 6.42 -12.32 3.05
C GLU A 246 4.95 -12.65 2.73
N GLU A 247 4.00 -12.04 3.43
CA GLU A 247 2.57 -12.19 3.13
C GLU A 247 2.26 -11.71 1.70
N HIS A 248 2.81 -10.55 1.31
CA HIS A 248 2.67 -10.04 -0.04
C HIS A 248 3.30 -10.96 -1.08
N ARG A 249 4.47 -11.56 -0.78
CA ARG A 249 5.11 -12.55 -1.66
C ARG A 249 4.27 -13.82 -1.83
N VAL A 250 3.75 -14.36 -0.73
CA VAL A 250 2.85 -15.53 -0.74
C VAL A 250 1.55 -15.21 -1.48
N TRP A 251 1.02 -13.99 -1.30
CA TRP A 251 -0.15 -13.52 -2.01
C TRP A 251 0.09 -13.42 -3.51
N SER A 252 1.16 -12.75 -3.94
CA SER A 252 1.56 -12.66 -5.34
C SER A 252 1.74 -14.03 -5.99
N ALA A 253 2.41 -14.97 -5.29
CA ALA A 253 2.55 -16.35 -5.77
C ALA A 253 1.20 -17.07 -5.94
N ARG A 254 0.20 -16.80 -5.09
CA ARG A 254 -1.17 -17.30 -5.29
C ARG A 254 -1.82 -16.65 -6.49
N LEU A 255 -1.64 -15.34 -6.68
CA LEU A 255 -2.20 -14.61 -7.81
C LEU A 255 -1.59 -15.04 -9.16
N GLU A 256 -0.33 -15.47 -9.20
CA GLU A 256 0.29 -16.03 -10.41
C GLU A 256 -0.47 -17.24 -10.95
N THR A 257 -1.13 -18.02 -10.09
CA THR A 257 -2.01 -19.13 -10.54
C THR A 257 -3.20 -18.65 -11.38
N LEU A 258 -3.57 -17.38 -11.27
CA LEU A 258 -4.63 -16.75 -12.06
C LEU A 258 -4.15 -16.23 -13.42
N ARG A 259 -2.84 -16.23 -13.70
CA ARG A 259 -2.25 -15.67 -14.93
C ARG A 259 -2.96 -16.19 -16.18
N ASP A 260 -3.04 -17.51 -16.30
CA ASP A 260 -3.54 -18.19 -17.50
C ASP A 260 -5.08 -18.30 -17.50
N LEU A 261 -5.74 -17.92 -16.40
CA LEU A 261 -7.19 -17.88 -16.30
C LEU A 261 -7.76 -16.60 -16.94
N PRO A 262 -8.95 -16.70 -17.57
CA PRO A 262 -9.65 -15.54 -18.06
C PRO A 262 -10.14 -14.66 -16.90
N ALA A 263 -10.20 -13.35 -17.11
CA ALA A 263 -10.86 -12.44 -16.18
C ALA A 263 -12.37 -12.49 -16.41
N GLU A 264 -13.04 -13.45 -15.78
CA GLU A 264 -14.49 -13.66 -15.89
C GLU A 264 -15.12 -13.56 -14.51
N THR A 265 -16.23 -12.84 -14.41
CA THR A 265 -17.00 -12.75 -13.17
C THR A 265 -17.61 -14.09 -12.78
N ALA A 266 -18.02 -14.23 -11.52
CA ALA A 266 -18.64 -15.46 -11.01
C ALA A 266 -19.94 -15.84 -11.75
N ASP A 267 -20.60 -14.88 -12.37
CA ASP A 267 -21.77 -15.04 -13.26
C ASP A 267 -21.41 -15.13 -14.75
N GLY A 268 -20.11 -15.25 -15.10
CA GLY A 268 -19.63 -15.56 -16.46
C GLY A 268 -19.44 -14.35 -17.40
N THR A 269 -19.51 -13.11 -16.91
CA THR A 269 -19.24 -11.92 -17.73
C THR A 269 -17.74 -11.75 -17.94
N ARG A 270 -17.30 -11.72 -19.20
CA ARG A 270 -15.89 -11.49 -19.54
C ARG A 270 -15.49 -10.03 -19.35
N ILE A 271 -14.40 -9.82 -18.62
CA ILE A 271 -13.71 -8.55 -18.46
C ILE A 271 -12.38 -8.64 -19.23
N GLN A 272 -12.05 -7.60 -20.01
CA GLN A 272 -10.73 -7.48 -20.64
C GLN A 272 -9.80 -6.72 -19.71
N LEU A 273 -8.72 -7.36 -19.29
CA LEU A 273 -7.69 -6.73 -18.47
C LEU A 273 -6.45 -6.48 -19.32
N MET A 274 -6.17 -5.22 -19.62
CA MET A 274 -5.05 -4.78 -20.45
C MET A 274 -3.96 -4.12 -19.60
N GLY A 275 -2.76 -4.02 -20.17
CA GLY A 275 -1.62 -3.35 -19.56
C GLY A 275 -1.51 -1.89 -19.97
N ASN A 276 -1.15 -1.03 -19.02
CA ASN A 276 -0.62 0.30 -19.25
C ASN A 276 0.91 0.20 -19.27
N ILE A 277 1.53 0.63 -20.37
CA ILE A 277 2.99 0.67 -20.51
C ILE A 277 3.44 2.06 -20.94
N GLU A 278 4.71 2.35 -20.66
CA GLU A 278 5.42 3.57 -21.04
C GLU A 278 6.68 3.24 -21.83
N PHE A 279 7.39 2.17 -21.49
CA PHE A 279 8.57 1.73 -22.22
C PHE A 279 8.32 0.40 -22.97
N PRO A 280 8.99 0.17 -24.12
CA PRO A 280 8.81 -1.06 -24.89
C PRO A 280 9.06 -2.35 -24.10
N HIS A 281 10.02 -2.36 -23.17
CA HIS A 281 10.39 -3.56 -22.42
C HIS A 281 9.31 -4.02 -21.43
N GLU A 282 8.44 -3.12 -20.95
CA GLU A 282 7.33 -3.44 -20.03
C GLU A 282 6.28 -4.35 -20.68
N VAL A 283 6.28 -4.46 -22.01
CA VAL A 283 5.42 -5.39 -22.74
C VAL A 283 5.61 -6.84 -22.27
N GLN A 284 6.82 -7.21 -21.84
CA GLN A 284 7.08 -8.56 -21.32
C GLN A 284 6.35 -8.80 -20.00
N HIS A 285 6.33 -7.82 -19.08
CA HIS A 285 5.56 -7.93 -17.83
C HIS A 285 4.05 -8.09 -18.11
N CYS A 286 3.52 -7.45 -19.16
CA CYS A 286 2.12 -7.66 -19.59
C CYS A 286 1.87 -9.11 -20.03
N VAL A 287 2.77 -9.69 -20.81
CA VAL A 287 2.67 -11.09 -21.26
C VAL A 287 2.77 -12.04 -20.06
N GLU A 288 3.77 -11.84 -19.21
CA GLU A 288 4.04 -12.66 -18.01
C GLU A 288 2.90 -12.63 -16.99
N ARG A 289 2.07 -11.59 -16.99
CA ARG A 289 0.92 -11.46 -16.07
C ARG A 289 -0.43 -11.76 -16.73
N GLY A 290 -0.41 -12.27 -17.96
CA GLY A 290 -1.61 -12.75 -18.65
C GLY A 290 -2.56 -11.62 -19.07
N SER A 291 -2.00 -10.50 -19.53
CA SER A 291 -2.76 -9.37 -20.07
C SER A 291 -3.50 -9.74 -21.37
N ASP A 292 -4.70 -9.20 -21.59
CA ASP A 292 -5.48 -9.32 -22.81
C ASP A 292 -5.01 -8.35 -23.92
N GLY A 293 -4.04 -7.47 -23.62
CA GLY A 293 -3.43 -6.54 -24.58
C GLY A 293 -2.74 -5.36 -23.89
N VAL A 294 -2.51 -4.28 -24.63
CA VAL A 294 -2.05 -2.99 -24.10
C VAL A 294 -3.15 -1.97 -24.36
N GLY A 295 -3.80 -1.49 -23.31
CA GLY A 295 -4.92 -0.54 -23.40
C GLY A 295 -4.47 0.91 -23.31
N LEU A 296 -3.21 1.15 -22.94
CA LEU A 296 -2.55 2.44 -23.00
C LEU A 296 -1.03 2.26 -23.16
N TYR A 297 -0.51 2.64 -24.31
CA TYR A 297 0.92 2.86 -24.52
C TYR A 297 1.21 4.36 -24.53
N ARG A 298 1.91 4.82 -23.50
CA ARG A 298 2.43 6.19 -23.36
C ARG A 298 3.68 6.38 -24.20
N THR A 299 3.70 7.42 -25.03
CA THR A 299 4.79 7.65 -26.00
C THR A 299 5.74 8.77 -25.57
N GLU A 300 5.49 9.39 -24.42
CA GLU A 300 6.21 10.60 -23.99
C GLU A 300 7.69 10.33 -23.74
N PHE A 301 8.06 9.11 -23.33
CA PHE A 301 9.45 8.72 -23.08
C PHE A 301 10.39 8.97 -24.27
N LEU A 302 9.85 8.96 -25.51
CA LEU A 302 10.63 9.21 -26.72
C LEU A 302 11.12 10.68 -26.83
N TYR A 303 10.52 11.59 -26.07
CA TYR A 303 10.85 13.01 -26.05
C TYR A 303 11.53 13.45 -24.73
N LEU A 304 11.40 12.64 -23.68
CA LEU A 304 11.91 12.96 -22.35
C LEU A 304 13.37 12.48 -22.22
N GLY A 305 14.28 13.39 -21.87
CA GLY A 305 15.70 13.06 -21.66
C GLY A 305 16.54 13.00 -22.94
N THR A 306 16.00 13.38 -24.11
CA THR A 306 16.76 13.50 -25.36
C THR A 306 16.93 14.96 -25.76
N GLU A 307 18.12 15.33 -26.25
CA GLU A 307 18.39 16.66 -26.82
C GLU A 307 17.86 16.79 -28.26
N ILE A 308 17.60 15.65 -28.91
CA ILE A 308 17.19 15.58 -30.32
C ILE A 308 15.76 15.02 -30.39
N GLU A 309 14.94 15.63 -31.24
CA GLU A 309 13.59 15.17 -31.54
C GLU A 309 13.61 13.76 -32.17
N PRO A 310 12.80 12.81 -31.68
CA PRO A 310 12.78 11.45 -32.21
C PRO A 310 12.34 11.42 -33.68
N THR A 311 13.06 10.64 -34.48
CA THR A 311 12.72 10.43 -35.89
C THR A 311 11.57 9.43 -36.04
N GLU A 312 10.95 9.40 -37.22
CA GLU A 312 9.92 8.41 -37.55
C GLU A 312 10.39 6.96 -37.31
N GLU A 313 11.66 6.65 -37.60
CA GLU A 313 12.20 5.30 -37.44
C GLU A 313 12.32 4.92 -35.96
N VAL A 314 12.75 5.86 -35.10
CA VAL A 314 12.79 5.65 -33.64
C VAL A 314 11.40 5.35 -33.09
N HIS A 315 10.38 6.11 -33.54
CA HIS A 315 8.98 5.81 -33.20
C HIS A 315 8.56 4.43 -33.71
N TYR A 316 8.83 4.11 -34.98
CA TYR A 316 8.42 2.86 -35.59
C TYR A 316 9.03 1.65 -34.90
N GLU A 317 10.33 1.66 -34.59
CA GLU A 317 11.00 0.56 -33.87
C GLU A 317 10.41 0.34 -32.47
N ALA A 318 10.15 1.43 -31.73
CA ALA A 318 9.52 1.38 -30.42
C ALA A 318 8.08 0.82 -30.46
N TYR A 319 7.31 1.14 -31.50
CA TYR A 319 5.94 0.63 -31.66
C TYR A 319 5.94 -0.82 -32.17
N ALA A 320 6.76 -1.12 -33.19
CA ALA A 320 6.85 -2.44 -33.80
C ALA A 320 7.29 -3.52 -32.81
N SER A 321 8.21 -3.20 -31.89
CA SER A 321 8.66 -4.15 -30.86
C SER A 321 7.52 -4.56 -29.91
N VAL A 322 6.72 -3.60 -29.44
CA VAL A 322 5.56 -3.84 -28.57
C VAL A 322 4.48 -4.64 -29.31
N VAL A 323 4.13 -4.23 -30.53
CA VAL A 323 3.07 -4.87 -31.32
C VAL A 323 3.41 -6.34 -31.62
N LYS A 324 4.65 -6.62 -32.01
CA LYS A 324 5.13 -8.00 -32.23
C LYS A 324 5.08 -8.83 -30.95
N ALA A 325 5.52 -8.26 -29.81
CA ALA A 325 5.52 -8.95 -28.53
C ALA A 325 4.11 -9.30 -28.02
N MET A 326 3.11 -8.48 -28.35
CA MET A 326 1.70 -8.74 -28.00
C MET A 326 1.03 -9.81 -28.86
N ASN A 327 1.68 -10.26 -29.95
CA ASN A 327 1.29 -11.42 -30.75
C ASN A 327 -0.21 -11.45 -31.13
N GLY A 328 -0.68 -10.37 -31.76
CA GLY A 328 -2.06 -10.22 -32.25
C GLY A 328 -3.07 -9.69 -31.23
N LYS A 329 -2.69 -9.53 -29.95
CA LYS A 329 -3.50 -8.80 -28.97
C LYS A 329 -3.47 -7.28 -29.25
N PRO A 330 -4.54 -6.53 -28.90
CA PRO A 330 -4.62 -5.11 -29.19
C PRO A 330 -3.53 -4.29 -28.50
N VAL A 331 -3.01 -3.28 -29.21
CA VAL A 331 -2.10 -2.26 -28.68
C VAL A 331 -2.66 -0.88 -29.00
N VAL A 332 -3.14 -0.20 -27.96
CA VAL A 332 -3.65 1.17 -28.04
C VAL A 332 -2.50 2.15 -27.82
N ILE A 333 -2.04 2.78 -28.90
CA ILE A 333 -0.98 3.79 -28.87
C ILE A 333 -1.61 5.17 -28.68
N ARG A 334 -1.28 5.83 -27.58
CA ARG A 334 -1.70 7.22 -27.35
C ARG A 334 -0.70 8.14 -28.02
N THR A 335 -1.18 9.11 -28.79
CA THR A 335 -0.30 10.14 -29.36
C THR A 335 0.27 11.03 -28.24
N LEU A 336 1.29 11.82 -28.56
CA LEU A 336 2.03 12.65 -27.62
C LEU A 336 1.14 13.45 -26.65
N ASP A 337 1.31 13.24 -25.34
CA ASP A 337 0.66 13.98 -24.25
C ASP A 337 1.70 14.66 -23.35
N LEU A 338 2.37 15.68 -23.89
CA LEU A 338 3.29 16.56 -23.16
C LEU A 338 2.91 18.02 -23.33
N GLY A 339 3.26 18.83 -22.32
CA GLY A 339 3.22 20.28 -22.40
C GLY A 339 4.40 20.86 -23.18
N ALA A 340 4.18 22.00 -23.83
CA ALA A 340 5.23 22.72 -24.52
C ALA A 340 6.37 23.13 -23.56
N ASP A 341 6.08 23.35 -22.28
CA ASP A 341 7.08 23.61 -21.24
C ASP A 341 8.10 22.45 -21.10
N LYS A 342 7.68 21.20 -21.30
CA LYS A 342 8.55 20.03 -21.18
C LYS A 342 9.33 19.72 -22.46
N ILE A 343 8.71 19.89 -23.63
CA ILE A 343 9.38 19.68 -24.93
C ILE A 343 10.37 20.81 -25.22
N VAL A 344 9.98 22.05 -24.91
CA VAL A 344 10.75 23.24 -25.31
C VAL A 344 11.86 23.57 -24.31
N ARG A 345 11.81 23.07 -23.06
CA ARG A 345 12.99 23.09 -22.15
C ARG A 345 14.21 22.38 -22.76
N ASN A 346 14.01 21.27 -23.47
CA ASN A 346 15.10 20.56 -24.16
C ASN A 346 15.65 21.37 -25.35
N LEU A 347 14.87 22.31 -25.90
CA LEU A 347 15.22 23.17 -27.03
C LEU A 347 15.67 24.58 -26.63
N GLY A 348 15.73 24.89 -25.32
CA GLY A 348 16.26 26.16 -24.80
C GLY A 348 15.39 27.40 -25.04
N ILE A 349 14.11 27.26 -25.42
CA ILE A 349 13.21 28.40 -25.69
C ILE A 349 12.15 28.47 -24.58
N GLY A 350 12.25 29.44 -23.69
CA GLY A 350 11.29 29.59 -22.59
C GLY A 350 9.88 29.94 -23.09
N THR A 351 8.90 29.06 -22.85
CA THR A 351 7.49 29.48 -22.79
C THR A 351 7.03 29.34 -21.35
N ASP A 352 7.20 30.41 -20.56
CA ASP A 352 6.63 30.49 -19.21
C ASP A 352 5.10 30.55 -19.35
N GLN A 353 4.46 29.39 -19.26
CA GLN A 353 3.00 29.30 -19.15
C GLN A 353 2.63 29.29 -17.68
N SER A 354 1.76 30.22 -17.26
CA SER A 354 1.30 30.29 -15.87
C SER A 354 0.54 29.04 -15.44
N ASN A 355 -0.13 28.35 -16.38
CA ASN A 355 -0.90 27.13 -16.11
C ASN A 355 -0.65 26.06 -17.19
N PRO A 356 0.49 25.35 -17.16
CA PRO A 356 0.86 24.37 -18.20
C PRO A 356 -0.21 23.28 -18.40
N ALA A 357 -0.85 22.85 -17.31
CA ALA A 357 -1.93 21.87 -17.36
C ALA A 357 -3.17 22.32 -18.15
N LEU A 358 -3.43 23.62 -18.25
CA LEU A 358 -4.55 24.19 -19.02
C LEU A 358 -4.11 24.78 -20.37
N GLY A 359 -2.82 24.70 -20.67
CA GLY A 359 -2.18 25.44 -21.76
C GLY A 359 -1.98 24.65 -23.04
N LEU A 360 -0.88 24.96 -23.74
CA LEU A 360 -0.49 24.31 -24.99
C LEU A 360 0.21 22.99 -24.69
N ARG A 361 -0.57 21.90 -24.73
CA ARG A 361 -0.09 20.53 -24.49
C ARG A 361 -0.85 19.52 -25.36
N SER A 362 -0.34 18.30 -25.43
CA SER A 362 -1.05 17.14 -25.96
C SER A 362 -1.55 17.38 -27.40
N ILE A 363 -2.79 17.02 -27.74
CA ILE A 363 -3.32 17.20 -29.10
C ILE A 363 -3.28 18.65 -29.60
N ARG A 364 -3.38 19.64 -28.71
CA ARG A 364 -3.28 21.06 -29.09
C ARG A 364 -1.88 21.42 -29.54
N LEU A 365 -0.86 20.86 -28.87
CA LEU A 365 0.53 21.00 -29.27
C LEU A 365 0.78 20.28 -30.60
N SER A 366 0.26 19.06 -30.76
CA SER A 366 0.36 18.28 -32.00
C SER A 366 -0.29 18.98 -33.20
N LEU A 367 -1.50 19.55 -33.03
CA LEU A 367 -2.18 20.29 -34.10
C LEU A 367 -1.49 21.61 -34.43
N ARG A 368 -0.84 22.25 -33.46
CA ARG A 368 -0.01 23.44 -33.70
C ARG A 368 1.32 23.10 -34.37
N ASN A 369 1.88 21.92 -34.11
CA ASN A 369 3.14 21.44 -34.66
C ASN A 369 2.92 20.16 -35.50
N LEU A 370 2.33 20.36 -36.69
CA LEU A 370 2.01 19.28 -37.62
C LEU A 370 3.20 18.39 -38.01
N PRO A 371 4.44 18.90 -38.20
CA PRO A 371 5.59 18.03 -38.46
C PRO A 371 5.80 16.95 -37.39
N VAL A 372 5.79 17.31 -36.10
CA VAL A 372 5.92 16.34 -34.98
C VAL A 372 4.78 15.32 -35.05
N PHE A 373 3.55 15.81 -35.25
CA PHE A 373 2.37 14.96 -35.26
C PHE A 373 2.36 13.99 -36.43
N ARG A 374 2.64 14.46 -37.65
CA ARG A 374 2.72 13.62 -38.86
C ARG A 374 3.81 12.57 -38.74
N THR A 375 4.96 12.90 -38.16
CA THR A 375 6.04 11.92 -37.88
C THR A 375 5.54 10.79 -36.99
N GLN A 376 4.85 11.12 -35.90
CA GLN A 376 4.32 10.12 -34.99
C GLN A 376 3.23 9.25 -35.65
N LEU A 377 2.27 9.88 -36.35
CA LEU A 377 1.18 9.16 -37.03
C LEU A 377 1.70 8.22 -38.13
N ARG A 378 2.72 8.64 -38.88
CA ARG A 378 3.32 7.82 -39.93
C ARG A 378 3.94 6.55 -39.36
N ALA A 379 4.65 6.66 -38.23
CA ALA A 379 5.20 5.52 -37.52
C ALA A 379 4.12 4.56 -36.97
N ILE A 380 3.02 5.08 -36.42
CA ILE A 380 1.88 4.28 -35.96
C ILE A 380 1.25 3.51 -37.12
N LEU A 381 1.00 4.19 -38.25
CA LEU A 381 0.43 3.59 -39.46
C LEU A 381 1.34 2.50 -40.02
N ARG A 382 2.65 2.73 -40.09
CA ARG A 382 3.63 1.70 -40.49
C ARG A 382 3.61 0.50 -39.56
N ALA A 383 3.50 0.70 -38.24
CA ALA A 383 3.44 -0.39 -37.27
C ALA A 383 2.12 -1.19 -37.34
N SER A 384 1.05 -0.59 -37.87
CA SER A 384 -0.30 -1.19 -37.91
C SER A 384 -0.43 -2.46 -38.75
N VAL A 385 0.52 -2.75 -39.65
CA VAL A 385 0.53 -4.01 -40.42
C VAL A 385 1.06 -5.19 -39.62
N LEU A 386 1.62 -4.95 -38.43
CA LEU A 386 2.28 -5.96 -37.61
C LEU A 386 1.33 -6.64 -36.60
N GLY A 387 0.13 -6.10 -36.38
CA GLY A 387 -0.86 -6.60 -35.40
C GLY A 387 -2.07 -5.67 -35.23
N ASP A 388 -2.91 -5.90 -34.21
CA ASP A 388 -4.06 -5.02 -33.88
C ASP A 388 -3.56 -3.74 -33.20
N VAL A 389 -3.23 -2.73 -34.02
CA VAL A 389 -2.85 -1.40 -33.57
C VAL A 389 -4.06 -0.48 -33.58
N ARG A 390 -4.20 0.31 -32.53
CA ARG A 390 -5.24 1.34 -32.39
C ARG A 390 -4.58 2.66 -32.00
N VAL A 391 -5.08 3.77 -32.52
CA VAL A 391 -4.57 5.11 -32.17
C VAL A 391 -5.56 5.85 -31.29
N MET A 392 -5.06 6.56 -30.29
CA MET A 392 -5.89 7.34 -29.38
C MET A 392 -5.34 8.76 -29.20
N PHE A 393 -6.21 9.77 -29.32
CA PHE A 393 -5.84 11.17 -29.13
C PHE A 393 -6.11 11.64 -27.68
N PRO A 394 -5.11 12.22 -26.98
CA PRO A 394 -5.24 12.79 -25.64
C PRO A 394 -5.82 14.22 -25.65
N LEU A 395 -6.42 14.63 -24.53
CA LEU A 395 -6.84 16.01 -24.25
C LEU A 395 -7.76 16.65 -25.30
N VAL A 396 -8.54 15.84 -26.01
CA VAL A 396 -9.56 16.35 -26.92
C VAL A 396 -10.68 16.97 -26.08
N SER A 397 -10.98 18.24 -26.35
CA SER A 397 -11.96 19.03 -25.60
C SER A 397 -13.17 19.46 -26.43
N THR A 398 -13.01 19.45 -27.76
CA THR A 398 -14.04 19.83 -28.75
C THR A 398 -14.06 18.87 -29.94
N LEU A 399 -15.22 18.75 -30.59
CA LEU A 399 -15.38 17.89 -31.77
C LEU A 399 -14.49 18.34 -32.95
N LEU A 400 -14.21 19.65 -33.04
CA LEU A 400 -13.33 20.19 -34.06
C LEU A 400 -11.89 19.67 -33.92
N GLU A 401 -11.36 19.59 -32.70
CA GLU A 401 -10.04 19.02 -32.43
C GLU A 401 -9.98 17.57 -32.93
N LEU A 402 -11.00 16.74 -32.60
CA LEU A 402 -11.06 15.34 -33.08
C LEU A 402 -11.07 15.25 -34.61
N ARG A 403 -11.93 16.04 -35.27
CA ARG A 403 -12.03 16.06 -36.74
C ARG A 403 -10.72 16.51 -37.40
N GLN A 404 -10.06 17.52 -36.85
CA GLN A 404 -8.76 17.96 -37.33
C GLN A 404 -7.69 16.87 -37.17
N SER A 405 -7.67 16.17 -36.05
CA SER A 405 -6.75 15.04 -35.84
C SER A 405 -6.99 13.90 -36.83
N LYS A 406 -8.25 13.54 -37.08
CA LYS A 406 -8.62 12.53 -38.09
C LYS A 406 -8.26 12.98 -39.51
N MET A 407 -8.40 14.27 -39.83
CA MET A 407 -7.98 14.83 -41.12
C MET A 407 -6.48 14.69 -41.33
N VAL A 408 -5.67 15.07 -40.34
CA VAL A 408 -4.20 14.91 -40.43
C VAL A 408 -3.80 13.44 -40.55
N LEU A 409 -4.50 12.53 -39.87
CA LEU A 409 -4.29 11.09 -40.02
C LEU A 409 -4.59 10.61 -41.45
N ALA A 410 -5.70 11.06 -42.04
CA ALA A 410 -6.05 10.75 -43.42
C ALA A 410 -5.01 11.27 -44.41
N ASP A 411 -4.53 12.52 -44.26
CA ASP A 411 -3.45 13.05 -45.09
C ASP A 411 -2.19 12.19 -45.03
N VAL A 412 -1.84 11.67 -43.84
CA VAL A 412 -0.65 10.81 -43.68
C VAL A 412 -0.87 9.43 -44.30
N MET A 413 -2.10 8.91 -44.29
CA MET A 413 -2.45 7.68 -45.02
C MET A 413 -2.27 7.87 -46.52
N GLU A 414 -2.71 9.00 -47.08
CA GLU A 414 -2.49 9.37 -48.49
C GLU A 414 -0.99 9.49 -48.81
N ASP A 415 -0.22 10.20 -47.96
CA ASP A 415 1.25 10.32 -48.10
C ASP A 415 1.94 8.94 -48.16
N LEU A 416 1.47 7.96 -47.38
CA LEU A 416 2.01 6.61 -47.35
C LEU A 416 1.59 5.79 -48.58
N GLU A 417 0.36 5.96 -49.05
CA GLU A 417 -0.15 5.33 -50.27
C GLU A 417 0.64 5.78 -51.51
N GLU A 418 0.88 7.09 -51.65
CA GLU A 418 1.70 7.64 -52.75
C GLU A 418 3.14 7.09 -52.74
N ARG A 419 3.68 6.81 -51.55
CA ARG A 419 5.02 6.24 -51.36
C ARG A 419 5.05 4.72 -51.42
N ASN A 420 3.91 4.06 -51.64
CA ASN A 420 3.76 2.59 -51.60
C ASN A 420 4.26 1.95 -50.30
N VAL A 421 4.05 2.62 -49.17
CA VAL A 421 4.39 2.07 -47.84
C VAL A 421 3.15 1.40 -47.26
N PRO A 422 3.19 0.11 -46.89
CA PRO A 422 2.02 -0.60 -46.32
C PRO A 422 1.56 -0.03 -44.98
N PHE A 423 0.23 0.07 -44.80
CA PHE A 423 -0.44 0.41 -43.55
C PHE A 423 -1.85 -0.21 -43.51
N ASN A 424 -2.46 -0.28 -42.32
CA ASN A 424 -3.86 -0.69 -42.16
C ASN A 424 -4.80 0.51 -42.42
N ARG A 425 -5.64 0.41 -43.47
CA ARG A 425 -6.64 1.44 -43.80
C ARG A 425 -7.79 1.52 -42.80
N ASP A 426 -8.08 0.40 -42.14
CA ASP A 426 -9.15 0.28 -41.14
C ASP A 426 -8.60 0.46 -39.71
N LEU A 427 -7.56 1.30 -39.56
CA LEU A 427 -6.99 1.62 -38.25
C LEU A 427 -8.07 2.22 -37.34
N ARG A 428 -8.31 1.58 -36.20
CA ARG A 428 -9.28 2.09 -35.22
C ARG A 428 -8.75 3.35 -34.54
N VAL A 429 -9.56 4.39 -34.54
CA VAL A 429 -9.29 5.71 -33.97
C VAL A 429 -10.19 5.94 -32.77
N GLY A 430 -9.58 6.16 -31.62
CA GLY A 430 -10.27 6.47 -30.38
C GLY A 430 -9.84 7.79 -29.76
N MET A 431 -10.49 8.11 -28.65
CA MET A 431 -10.22 9.32 -27.88
C MET A 431 -10.02 8.99 -26.40
N MET A 432 -9.08 9.70 -25.77
CA MET A 432 -9.00 9.73 -24.32
C MET A 432 -10.05 10.71 -23.78
N VAL A 433 -11.01 10.18 -23.04
CA VAL A 433 -12.08 10.96 -22.40
C VAL A 433 -11.59 11.39 -21.03
N GLU A 434 -10.99 12.58 -21.00
CA GLU A 434 -10.35 13.13 -19.79
C GLU A 434 -10.65 14.61 -19.55
N VAL A 435 -11.37 15.28 -20.47
CA VAL A 435 -11.78 16.67 -20.32
C VAL A 435 -13.28 16.73 -20.03
N PRO A 436 -13.74 17.44 -18.98
CA PRO A 436 -15.17 17.50 -18.64
C PRO A 436 -16.06 18.01 -19.78
N SER A 437 -15.58 18.96 -20.60
CA SER A 437 -16.32 19.44 -21.77
C SER A 437 -16.61 18.34 -22.78
N ALA A 438 -15.68 17.41 -22.97
CA ALA A 438 -15.86 16.27 -23.86
C ALA A 438 -16.85 15.25 -23.30
N VAL A 439 -16.85 15.03 -21.98
CA VAL A 439 -17.85 14.16 -21.33
C VAL A 439 -19.26 14.75 -21.45
N ILE A 440 -19.40 16.06 -21.26
CA ILE A 440 -20.70 16.74 -21.40
C ILE A 440 -21.22 16.65 -22.84
N MET A 441 -20.32 16.69 -23.82
CA MET A 441 -20.63 16.62 -25.26
C MET A 441 -20.40 15.23 -25.85
N ILE A 442 -20.41 14.16 -25.05
CA ILE A 442 -19.88 12.85 -25.46
C ILE A 442 -20.66 12.20 -26.61
N GLU A 443 -21.96 12.46 -26.74
CA GLU A 443 -22.84 11.86 -27.75
C GLU A 443 -22.32 12.10 -29.19
N PRO A 444 -22.10 13.36 -29.64
CA PRO A 444 -21.47 13.61 -30.93
C PRO A 444 -20.07 12.99 -31.12
N PHE A 445 -19.29 12.82 -30.05
CA PHE A 445 -17.98 12.16 -30.18
C PHE A 445 -18.14 10.68 -30.47
N VAL A 446 -19.11 10.01 -29.84
CA VAL A 446 -19.36 8.56 -29.99
C VAL A 446 -19.66 8.20 -31.45
N GLU A 447 -20.32 9.09 -32.19
CA GLU A 447 -20.57 8.90 -33.63
C GLU A 447 -19.30 8.97 -34.50
N GLU A 448 -18.20 9.52 -33.98
CA GLU A 448 -16.96 9.77 -34.74
C GLU A 448 -15.74 8.98 -34.27
N MET A 449 -15.87 8.14 -33.25
CA MET A 449 -14.76 7.33 -32.71
C MET A 449 -15.10 5.84 -32.66
N ASP A 450 -14.10 5.00 -32.85
CA ASP A 450 -14.27 3.53 -32.84
C ASP A 450 -14.24 2.94 -31.43
N PHE A 451 -13.66 3.67 -30.47
CA PHE A 451 -13.59 3.32 -29.06
C PHE A 451 -13.22 4.55 -28.23
N MET A 452 -13.39 4.47 -26.92
CA MET A 452 -12.92 5.50 -26.01
C MET A 452 -12.22 4.92 -24.78
N SER A 453 -11.30 5.71 -24.20
CA SER A 453 -10.64 5.35 -22.94
C SER A 453 -10.75 6.49 -21.95
N ILE A 454 -11.32 6.23 -20.77
CA ILE A 454 -11.48 7.23 -19.72
C ILE A 454 -10.14 7.44 -19.01
N GLY A 455 -9.57 8.64 -19.17
CA GLY A 455 -8.36 9.08 -18.50
C GLY A 455 -8.71 9.69 -17.14
N THR A 456 -8.96 8.86 -16.11
CA THR A 456 -9.46 9.36 -14.81
C THR A 456 -8.55 10.39 -14.17
N ASN A 457 -7.24 10.31 -14.41
CA ASN A 457 -6.27 11.19 -13.76
C ASN A 457 -6.50 12.67 -14.12
N ASP A 458 -6.60 12.96 -15.41
CA ASP A 458 -6.81 14.32 -15.90
C ASP A 458 -8.30 14.70 -15.78
N LEU A 459 -9.23 13.74 -15.88
CA LEU A 459 -10.65 13.97 -15.60
C LEU A 459 -10.87 14.49 -14.17
N ILE A 460 -10.30 13.83 -13.15
CA ILE A 460 -10.40 14.28 -11.75
C ILE A 460 -9.82 15.69 -11.61
N GLN A 461 -8.63 15.91 -12.15
CA GLN A 461 -7.93 17.19 -12.06
C GLN A 461 -8.76 18.33 -12.66
N TYR A 462 -9.32 18.18 -13.86
CA TYR A 462 -10.10 19.23 -14.50
C TYR A 462 -11.52 19.37 -13.95
N THR A 463 -12.15 18.28 -13.50
CA THR A 463 -13.47 18.33 -12.86
C THR A 463 -13.40 19.04 -11.51
N LEU A 464 -12.37 18.78 -10.71
CA LEU A 464 -12.21 19.37 -9.37
C LEU A 464 -11.39 20.67 -9.39
N ALA A 465 -10.80 21.03 -10.53
CA ALA A 465 -9.86 22.13 -10.68
C ALA A 465 -8.67 22.05 -9.70
N VAL A 466 -8.09 20.85 -9.56
CA VAL A 466 -6.99 20.56 -8.63
C VAL A 466 -5.77 20.04 -9.39
N ASP A 467 -4.67 20.78 -9.33
CA ASP A 467 -3.37 20.29 -9.82
C ASP A 467 -2.79 19.29 -8.82
N ARG A 468 -2.71 18.01 -9.20
CA ARG A 468 -2.12 16.95 -8.37
C ARG A 468 -0.62 17.11 -8.12
N GLY A 469 0.08 17.94 -8.91
CA GLY A 469 1.48 18.30 -8.70
C GLY A 469 1.66 19.39 -7.65
N ASN A 470 0.61 20.13 -7.32
CA ASN A 470 0.66 21.20 -6.32
C ASN A 470 0.36 20.65 -4.92
N LYS A 471 1.39 20.66 -4.05
CA LYS A 471 1.33 20.09 -2.69
C LYS A 471 0.23 20.69 -1.81
N ASP A 472 -0.10 21.98 -1.99
CA ASP A 472 -1.09 22.68 -1.16
C ASP A 472 -2.53 22.26 -1.44
N VAL A 473 -2.81 21.83 -2.69
CA VAL A 473 -4.15 21.42 -3.12
C VAL A 473 -4.27 19.93 -3.43
N ALA A 474 -3.16 19.20 -3.52
CA ALA A 474 -3.14 17.75 -3.75
C ALA A 474 -4.10 16.95 -2.84
N PRO A 475 -4.32 17.29 -1.55
CA PRO A 475 -5.32 16.60 -0.73
C PRO A 475 -6.77 16.68 -1.24
N LEU A 476 -7.09 17.65 -2.09
CA LEU A 476 -8.42 17.81 -2.71
C LEU A 476 -8.60 16.89 -3.93
N TYR A 477 -7.52 16.33 -4.48
CA TYR A 477 -7.59 15.40 -5.61
C TYR A 477 -8.17 14.06 -5.15
N ASN A 478 -9.37 13.72 -5.61
CA ASN A 478 -10.07 12.53 -5.11
C ASN A 478 -10.86 11.79 -6.21
N ALA A 479 -10.48 10.54 -6.48
CA ALA A 479 -11.15 9.67 -7.44
C ALA A 479 -12.56 9.20 -7.01
N SER A 480 -12.86 9.27 -5.71
CA SER A 480 -14.18 8.92 -5.17
C SER A 480 -15.18 10.08 -5.22
N ASP A 481 -14.82 11.24 -5.78
CA ASP A 481 -15.71 12.39 -5.81
C ASP A 481 -16.98 12.11 -6.64
N PRO A 482 -18.19 12.37 -6.10
CA PRO A 482 -19.44 12.10 -6.84
C PRO A 482 -19.54 12.82 -8.19
N ALA A 483 -18.92 13.99 -8.38
CA ALA A 483 -18.92 14.67 -9.67
C ALA A 483 -18.13 13.87 -10.72
N VAL A 484 -16.98 13.32 -10.33
CA VAL A 484 -16.16 12.45 -11.19
C VAL A 484 -16.91 11.17 -11.53
N LEU A 485 -17.53 10.52 -10.54
CA LEU A 485 -18.29 9.28 -10.78
C LEU A 485 -19.48 9.49 -11.73
N ARG A 486 -20.17 10.64 -11.62
CA ARG A 486 -21.24 11.03 -12.56
C ARG A 486 -20.71 11.21 -13.97
N LEU A 487 -19.57 11.86 -14.15
CA LEU A 487 -18.95 12.02 -15.47
C LEU A 487 -18.51 10.67 -16.07
N ILE A 488 -17.93 9.77 -15.27
CA ILE A 488 -17.61 8.41 -15.72
C ILE A 488 -18.88 7.69 -16.17
N ASN A 489 -19.95 7.72 -15.35
CA ASN A 489 -21.22 7.09 -15.69
C ASN A 489 -21.84 7.68 -16.97
N MET A 490 -21.81 9.01 -17.14
CA MET A 490 -22.29 9.67 -18.36
C MET A 490 -21.55 9.16 -19.60
N ALA A 491 -20.21 9.10 -19.55
CA ALA A 491 -19.41 8.59 -20.65
C ALA A 491 -19.77 7.13 -20.95
N VAL A 492 -19.79 6.25 -19.93
CA VAL A 492 -20.10 4.83 -20.10
C VAL A 492 -21.48 4.62 -20.73
N ARG A 493 -22.50 5.37 -20.30
CA ARG A 493 -23.86 5.26 -20.85
C ARG A 493 -23.95 5.74 -22.30
N ALA A 494 -23.23 6.79 -22.65
CA ALA A 494 -23.17 7.25 -24.04
C ALA A 494 -22.48 6.22 -24.95
N ALA A 495 -21.39 5.60 -24.48
CA ALA A 495 -20.72 4.53 -25.23
C ALA A 495 -21.59 3.28 -25.38
N GLU A 496 -22.31 2.89 -24.32
CA GLU A 496 -23.29 1.78 -24.38
C GLU A 496 -24.41 2.08 -25.40
N HIS A 497 -24.90 3.32 -25.45
CA HIS A 497 -25.93 3.72 -26.41
C HIS A 497 -25.43 3.70 -27.86
N GLY A 498 -24.18 4.10 -28.09
CA GLY A 498 -23.54 4.09 -29.42
C GLY A 498 -22.83 2.79 -29.79
N ASP A 499 -22.91 1.74 -28.96
CA ASP A 499 -22.27 0.43 -29.17
C ASP A 499 -20.75 0.52 -29.42
N ILE A 500 -20.06 1.47 -28.78
CA ILE A 500 -18.60 1.59 -28.85
C ILE A 500 -17.93 1.02 -27.59
N PRO A 501 -16.78 0.34 -27.74
CA PRO A 501 -16.00 -0.12 -26.58
C PRO A 501 -15.52 1.03 -25.69
N VAL A 502 -15.70 0.85 -24.37
CA VAL A 502 -15.18 1.77 -23.35
C VAL A 502 -14.14 1.08 -22.47
N ASN A 503 -12.96 1.69 -22.41
CA ASN A 503 -11.87 1.33 -21.52
C ASN A 503 -11.68 2.41 -20.44
N VAL A 504 -10.96 2.07 -19.36
CA VAL A 504 -10.45 3.05 -18.39
C VAL A 504 -8.97 2.76 -18.14
N CYS A 505 -8.12 3.80 -18.22
CA CYS A 505 -6.66 3.66 -18.15
C CYS A 505 -5.99 4.54 -17.08
N GLY A 506 -6.77 5.31 -16.32
CA GLY A 506 -6.25 6.09 -15.19
C GLY A 506 -6.01 5.23 -13.94
N GLN A 507 -5.36 5.80 -12.91
CA GLN A 507 -4.96 5.05 -11.70
C GLN A 507 -6.13 4.36 -10.98
N MET A 508 -7.35 4.90 -11.12
CA MET A 508 -8.56 4.32 -10.55
C MET A 508 -8.80 2.87 -11.03
N SER A 509 -8.44 2.55 -12.26
CA SER A 509 -8.63 1.21 -12.85
C SER A 509 -7.76 0.13 -12.20
N GLY A 510 -6.56 0.51 -11.74
CA GLY A 510 -5.58 -0.40 -11.14
C GLY A 510 -5.74 -0.58 -9.64
N SER A 511 -6.84 -0.09 -9.05
CA SER A 511 -7.09 -0.18 -7.61
C SER A 511 -8.26 -1.13 -7.33
N PRO A 512 -8.05 -2.21 -6.56
CA PRO A 512 -9.09 -3.17 -6.19
C PRO A 512 -10.34 -2.54 -5.57
N THR A 513 -10.14 -1.49 -4.77
CA THR A 513 -11.22 -0.70 -4.12
C THR A 513 -12.28 -0.21 -5.12
N TYR A 514 -11.87 0.17 -6.33
CA TYR A 514 -12.77 0.74 -7.33
C TYR A 514 -13.26 -0.28 -8.36
N THR A 515 -12.69 -1.50 -8.41
CA THR A 515 -13.03 -2.49 -9.44
C THR A 515 -14.52 -2.79 -9.47
N MET A 516 -15.14 -3.09 -8.32
CA MET A 516 -16.58 -3.35 -8.25
C MET A 516 -17.43 -2.16 -8.70
N LEU A 517 -17.01 -0.94 -8.34
CA LEU A 517 -17.70 0.28 -8.79
C LEU A 517 -17.63 0.41 -10.31
N LEU A 518 -16.44 0.29 -10.90
CA LEU A 518 -16.23 0.44 -12.34
C LEU A 518 -17.01 -0.61 -13.13
N LEU A 519 -16.99 -1.88 -12.70
CA LEU A 519 -17.79 -2.95 -13.29
C LEU A 519 -19.29 -2.65 -13.19
N GLY A 520 -19.75 -2.15 -12.04
CA GLY A 520 -21.14 -1.78 -11.79
C GLY A 520 -21.63 -0.57 -12.60
N LEU A 521 -20.73 0.35 -12.95
CA LEU A 521 -21.03 1.45 -13.85
C LEU A 521 -21.21 1.00 -15.31
N GLY A 522 -20.69 -0.17 -15.68
CA GLY A 522 -20.82 -0.76 -17.01
C GLY A 522 -19.49 -1.03 -17.73
N LEU A 523 -18.34 -0.73 -17.11
CA LEU A 523 -17.04 -0.97 -17.73
C LEU A 523 -16.76 -2.48 -17.85
N ARG A 524 -16.26 -2.90 -19.01
CA ARG A 524 -15.82 -4.28 -19.28
C ARG A 524 -14.39 -4.36 -19.78
N GLN A 525 -13.73 -3.22 -19.99
CA GLN A 525 -12.31 -3.14 -20.34
C GLN A 525 -11.60 -2.25 -19.33
N LEU A 526 -10.58 -2.79 -18.66
CA LEU A 526 -9.75 -2.05 -17.70
C LEU A 526 -8.30 -2.15 -18.16
N SER A 527 -7.61 -1.02 -18.25
CA SER A 527 -6.19 -0.98 -18.57
C SER A 527 -5.42 -0.50 -17.36
N VAL A 528 -4.61 -1.38 -16.78
CA VAL A 528 -3.99 -1.22 -15.46
C VAL A 528 -2.48 -1.38 -15.55
N ARG A 529 -1.74 -0.98 -14.51
CA ARG A 529 -0.31 -1.32 -14.47
C ARG A 529 -0.16 -2.84 -14.51
N PRO A 530 0.87 -3.42 -15.18
CA PRO A 530 0.97 -4.86 -15.32
C PRO A 530 0.90 -5.58 -13.97
N SER A 531 1.48 -4.99 -12.91
CA SER A 531 1.53 -5.56 -11.55
C SER A 531 0.16 -5.69 -10.88
N ALA A 532 -0.79 -4.84 -11.26
CA ALA A 532 -2.14 -4.88 -10.72
C ALA A 532 -3.03 -5.92 -11.43
N ILE A 533 -2.65 -6.42 -12.63
CA ILE A 533 -3.49 -7.35 -13.41
C ILE A 533 -3.93 -8.57 -12.58
N PRO A 534 -3.05 -9.30 -11.87
CA PRO A 534 -3.46 -10.51 -11.15
C PRO A 534 -4.42 -10.20 -9.99
N GLU A 535 -4.21 -9.08 -9.30
CA GLU A 535 -5.07 -8.66 -8.18
C GLU A 535 -6.46 -8.25 -8.66
N ILE A 536 -6.54 -7.41 -9.70
CA ILE A 536 -7.80 -7.00 -10.31
C ILE A 536 -8.52 -8.21 -10.90
N LYS A 537 -7.79 -9.13 -11.52
CA LYS A 537 -8.35 -10.41 -12.03
C LYS A 537 -8.98 -11.22 -10.90
N LYS A 538 -8.35 -11.29 -9.72
CA LYS A 538 -8.91 -11.95 -8.56
C LYS A 538 -10.26 -11.33 -8.16
N VAL A 539 -10.32 -9.99 -8.08
CA VAL A 539 -11.57 -9.27 -7.74
C VAL A 539 -12.65 -9.53 -8.79
N CYS A 540 -12.32 -9.44 -10.08
CA CYS A 540 -13.27 -9.77 -11.15
C CYS A 540 -13.86 -11.17 -10.95
N ARG A 541 -13.01 -12.17 -10.68
CA ARG A 541 -13.42 -13.57 -10.51
C ARG A 541 -14.20 -13.87 -9.22
N SER A 542 -14.21 -12.97 -8.24
CA SER A 542 -14.91 -13.16 -6.97
C SER A 542 -16.27 -12.44 -6.89
N VAL A 543 -16.66 -11.70 -7.94
CA VAL A 543 -17.88 -10.88 -7.93
C VAL A 543 -18.82 -11.25 -9.08
N THR A 544 -20.08 -10.83 -8.97
CA THR A 544 -21.09 -10.91 -10.04
C THR A 544 -21.46 -9.50 -10.52
N ILE A 545 -21.86 -9.33 -11.78
CA ILE A 545 -22.27 -8.02 -12.29
C ILE A 545 -23.43 -7.40 -11.50
N PRO A 546 -24.52 -8.11 -11.14
CA PRO A 546 -25.60 -7.53 -10.34
C PRO A 546 -25.16 -6.97 -8.98
N HIS A 547 -24.19 -7.63 -8.33
CA HIS A 547 -23.60 -7.12 -7.08
C HIS A 547 -22.83 -5.82 -7.33
N CYS A 548 -22.00 -5.79 -8.37
CA CYS A 548 -21.27 -4.59 -8.76
C CYS A 548 -22.23 -3.43 -9.10
N GLU A 549 -23.32 -3.69 -9.82
CA GLU A 549 -24.36 -2.69 -10.12
C GLU A 549 -25.03 -2.15 -8.85
N ALA A 550 -25.31 -3.00 -7.86
CA ALA A 550 -25.84 -2.55 -6.57
C ALA A 550 -24.84 -1.65 -5.82
N VAL A 551 -23.55 -1.99 -5.85
CA VAL A 551 -22.47 -1.17 -5.29
C VAL A 551 -22.39 0.18 -5.99
N ALA A 552 -22.39 0.20 -7.32
CA ALA A 552 -22.35 1.44 -8.09
C ALA A 552 -23.59 2.30 -7.82
N LYS A 553 -24.78 1.72 -7.84
CA LYS A 553 -26.03 2.42 -7.55
C LYS A 553 -26.00 3.10 -6.19
N HIS A 554 -25.54 2.42 -5.14
CA HIS A 554 -25.43 3.03 -3.81
C HIS A 554 -24.35 4.11 -3.76
N ALA A 555 -23.15 3.86 -4.31
CA ALA A 555 -22.07 4.84 -4.31
C ALA A 555 -22.50 6.15 -4.99
N MET A 556 -23.29 6.06 -6.05
CA MET A 556 -23.86 7.20 -6.78
C MET A 556 -24.92 8.00 -5.99
N THR A 557 -25.41 7.49 -4.86
CA THR A 557 -26.33 8.22 -3.96
C THR A 557 -25.62 9.07 -2.91
N LEU A 558 -24.32 8.83 -2.70
CA LEU A 558 -23.53 9.52 -1.68
C LEU A 558 -23.11 10.92 -2.16
N GLU A 559 -23.04 11.86 -1.22
CA GLU A 559 -22.84 13.29 -1.52
C GLU A 559 -21.38 13.74 -1.40
N ASN A 560 -20.50 12.95 -0.78
CA ASN A 560 -19.09 13.32 -0.62
C ASN A 560 -18.15 12.14 -0.86
N ALA A 561 -16.92 12.47 -1.26
CA ALA A 561 -15.90 11.51 -1.64
C ALA A 561 -15.44 10.61 -0.48
N ARG A 562 -15.52 11.09 0.77
CA ARG A 562 -15.12 10.32 1.95
C ARG A 562 -16.08 9.16 2.19
N ASP A 563 -17.37 9.42 2.11
CA ASP A 563 -18.41 8.40 2.31
C ASP A 563 -18.36 7.35 1.19
N VAL A 564 -18.16 7.78 -0.06
CA VAL A 564 -17.93 6.86 -1.18
C VAL A 564 -16.71 5.99 -0.91
N LYS A 565 -15.57 6.59 -0.55
CA LYS A 565 -14.34 5.84 -0.29
C LYS A 565 -14.48 4.86 0.87
N ASN A 566 -15.14 5.28 1.96
CA ASN A 566 -15.41 4.41 3.11
C ASN A 566 -16.33 3.24 2.69
N TYR A 567 -17.42 3.54 1.98
CA TYR A 567 -18.35 2.55 1.48
C TYR A 567 -17.68 1.54 0.54
N LEU A 568 -16.73 1.95 -0.31
CA LEU A 568 -16.00 1.05 -1.20
C LEU A 568 -14.91 0.23 -0.47
N LYS A 569 -14.36 0.75 0.64
CA LYS A 569 -13.36 0.09 1.47
C LYS A 569 -13.96 -0.91 2.46
N GLU A 570 -15.21 -0.71 2.88
CA GLU A 570 -15.95 -1.72 3.63
C GLU A 570 -16.00 -2.98 2.77
N ASP A 571 -15.46 -4.07 3.31
CA ASP A 571 -15.21 -5.30 2.58
C ASP A 571 -16.56 -5.88 2.11
N LYS A 572 -16.85 -5.72 0.81
CA LYS A 572 -18.04 -6.27 0.15
C LYS A 572 -17.71 -7.52 -0.65
N GLU A 573 -16.79 -8.35 -0.15
CA GLU A 573 -16.97 -9.77 -0.41
C GLU A 573 -18.34 -10.14 0.14
N PRO A 574 -19.31 -10.59 -0.69
CA PRO A 574 -20.40 -11.40 -0.15
C PRO A 574 -19.78 -12.75 0.19
N MET A 575 -18.91 -12.77 1.20
CA MET A 575 -18.60 -14.02 1.86
C MET A 575 -19.93 -14.39 2.51
N VAL A 576 -20.60 -15.42 2.00
CA VAL A 576 -21.82 -15.95 2.60
C VAL A 576 -21.40 -16.42 3.99
N ARG A 577 -21.58 -15.55 4.99
CA ARG A 577 -21.19 -15.84 6.36
C ARG A 577 -22.27 -16.71 6.96
N HIS A 578 -21.95 -17.98 7.15
CA HIS A 578 -22.84 -18.90 7.81
C HIS A 578 -22.69 -18.73 9.31
N ARG A 579 -23.70 -18.16 9.96
CA ARG A 579 -23.70 -18.05 11.41
C ARG A 579 -24.00 -19.41 12.02
N VAL A 580 -23.13 -19.86 12.92
CA VAL A 580 -23.23 -21.16 13.59
C VAL A 580 -23.31 -20.96 15.08
N ARG A 581 -24.18 -21.73 15.74
CA ARG A 581 -24.31 -21.81 17.18
C ARG A 581 -23.86 -23.19 17.65
N ILE A 582 -22.95 -23.21 18.61
CA ILE A 582 -22.33 -24.41 19.16
C ILE A 582 -22.70 -24.52 20.63
N ARG A 583 -23.18 -25.68 21.03
CA ARG A 583 -23.42 -26.05 22.43
C ARG A 583 -22.31 -26.98 22.91
N PHE A 584 -21.72 -26.64 24.06
CA PHE A 584 -20.55 -27.35 24.57
C PHE A 584 -20.53 -27.51 26.09
N ARG A 585 -19.70 -28.44 26.56
CA ARG A 585 -19.39 -28.73 27.96
C ARG A 585 -17.95 -28.35 28.24
N LYS A 586 -17.72 -27.76 29.42
CA LYS A 586 -16.42 -27.38 29.96
C LYS A 586 -16.25 -28.08 31.31
N GLU A 587 -15.49 -29.16 31.31
CA GLU A 587 -15.34 -30.10 32.43
C GLU A 587 -13.85 -30.34 32.76
N GLY A 588 -13.58 -31.07 33.85
CA GLY A 588 -12.22 -31.41 34.29
C GLY A 588 -11.36 -30.18 34.55
N ASP A 589 -10.07 -30.24 34.18
CA ASP A 589 -9.10 -29.17 34.41
C ASP A 589 -9.42 -27.90 33.60
N LEU A 590 -10.22 -27.99 32.53
CA LEU A 590 -10.61 -26.80 31.77
C LEU A 590 -11.40 -25.82 32.63
N ARG A 591 -12.08 -26.23 33.70
CA ARG A 591 -12.76 -25.29 34.62
C ARG A 591 -11.82 -24.22 35.20
N LEU A 592 -10.51 -24.50 35.26
CA LEU A 592 -9.49 -23.63 35.81
C LEU A 592 -8.94 -22.60 34.80
N ILE A 593 -9.34 -22.64 33.53
CA ILE A 593 -8.88 -21.66 32.52
C ILE A 593 -9.81 -20.44 32.44
N SER A 594 -9.20 -19.29 32.15
CA SER A 594 -9.91 -18.02 32.01
C SER A 594 -10.79 -17.98 30.76
N HIS A 595 -11.71 -17.02 30.69
CA HIS A 595 -12.52 -16.81 29.47
C HIS A 595 -11.64 -16.54 28.24
N ARG A 596 -10.56 -15.79 28.39
CA ARG A 596 -9.61 -15.48 27.30
C ARG A 596 -8.89 -16.74 26.80
N ASP A 597 -8.53 -17.64 27.70
CA ASP A 597 -7.89 -18.91 27.32
C ASP A 597 -8.89 -19.86 26.67
N LEU A 598 -10.16 -19.82 27.08
CA LEU A 598 -11.22 -20.55 26.41
C LEU A 598 -11.43 -20.06 24.97
N MET A 599 -11.44 -18.73 24.74
CA MET A 599 -11.50 -18.17 23.38
C MET A 599 -10.34 -18.70 22.52
N ARG A 600 -9.10 -18.64 23.02
CA ARG A 600 -7.92 -19.18 22.34
C ARG A 600 -8.00 -20.68 22.09
N THR A 601 -8.62 -21.42 23.00
CA THR A 601 -8.85 -22.87 22.85
C THR A 601 -9.76 -23.14 21.66
N PHE A 602 -10.85 -22.39 21.52
CA PHE A 602 -11.73 -22.49 20.34
C PHE A 602 -11.02 -22.05 19.06
N GLU A 603 -10.28 -20.94 19.05
CA GLU A 603 -9.48 -20.53 17.87
C GLU A 603 -8.53 -21.64 17.39
N ARG A 604 -7.85 -22.30 18.33
CA ARG A 604 -6.97 -23.43 18.04
C ARG A 604 -7.73 -24.67 17.57
N LEU A 605 -8.90 -24.93 18.14
CA LEU A 605 -9.78 -26.03 17.74
C LEU A 605 -10.22 -25.87 16.29
N PHE A 606 -10.79 -24.72 15.92
CA PHE A 606 -11.20 -24.44 14.53
C PHE A 606 -10.02 -24.56 13.55
N ARG A 607 -8.83 -24.06 13.95
CA ARG A 607 -7.61 -24.19 13.13
C ARG A 607 -7.17 -25.65 12.96
N ARG A 608 -7.20 -26.46 14.01
CA ARG A 608 -6.85 -27.90 13.94
C ARG A 608 -7.83 -28.69 13.10
N ALA A 609 -9.12 -28.37 13.22
CA ALA A 609 -10.21 -28.95 12.45
C ALA A 609 -10.27 -28.46 11.00
N GLN A 610 -9.38 -27.54 10.60
CA GLN A 610 -9.34 -26.91 9.26
C GLN A 610 -10.67 -26.26 8.86
N LEU A 611 -11.38 -25.69 9.85
CA LEU A 611 -12.66 -25.04 9.64
C LEU A 611 -12.49 -23.54 9.37
N PRO A 612 -13.20 -22.97 8.38
CA PRO A 612 -12.91 -21.63 7.88
C PRO A 612 -13.61 -20.56 8.73
N LEU A 613 -12.95 -20.18 9.83
CA LEU A 613 -13.47 -19.21 10.80
C LEU A 613 -13.36 -17.77 10.28
N ALA A 614 -14.47 -17.03 10.28
CA ALA A 614 -14.49 -15.62 9.88
C ALA A 614 -13.73 -14.73 10.89
N GLN A 615 -13.12 -13.65 10.39
CA GLN A 615 -12.31 -12.74 11.19
C GLN A 615 -12.92 -11.32 11.25
N THR A 616 -12.51 -10.52 12.24
CA THR A 616 -12.87 -9.10 12.39
C THR A 616 -12.00 -8.25 11.47
N GLU A 617 -12.54 -7.14 10.97
CA GLU A 617 -11.80 -6.19 10.15
C GLU A 617 -10.94 -5.26 11.03
N GLY A 618 -9.77 -4.86 10.53
CA GLY A 618 -8.80 -3.97 11.20
C GLY A 618 -7.35 -4.45 11.05
N MET A 619 -6.38 -3.63 11.45
CA MET A 619 -4.93 -3.95 11.35
C MET A 619 -4.50 -5.23 12.09
N HIS A 620 -5.38 -5.79 12.93
CA HIS A 620 -5.17 -7.06 13.63
C HIS A 620 -6.46 -7.89 13.58
N PRO A 621 -6.68 -8.69 12.53
CA PRO A 621 -7.89 -9.50 12.40
C PRO A 621 -7.95 -10.55 13.51
N ARG A 622 -9.10 -10.64 14.19
CA ARG A 622 -9.37 -11.60 15.27
C ARG A 622 -10.51 -12.51 14.87
N ALA A 623 -10.49 -13.75 15.34
CA ALA A 623 -11.60 -14.66 15.12
C ALA A 623 -12.92 -14.11 15.66
N ARG A 624 -14.00 -14.24 14.87
CA ARG A 624 -15.36 -13.86 15.28
C ARG A 624 -15.97 -14.91 16.19
N LEU A 625 -15.49 -14.96 17.44
CA LEU A 625 -16.03 -15.81 18.50
C LEU A 625 -16.82 -14.98 19.50
N ARG A 626 -18.07 -15.37 19.74
CA ARG A 626 -18.95 -14.68 20.69
C ARG A 626 -19.57 -15.65 21.68
N PHE A 627 -19.31 -15.41 22.96
CA PHE A 627 -19.94 -16.11 24.06
C PHE A 627 -21.04 -15.21 24.64
N PRO A 628 -22.32 -15.61 24.63
CA PRO A 628 -23.40 -14.82 25.20
C PRO A 628 -23.22 -14.52 26.70
N SER A 629 -22.40 -15.31 27.40
CA SER A 629 -21.97 -15.07 28.77
C SER A 629 -20.62 -15.71 29.02
N ALA A 630 -19.72 -14.98 29.70
CA ALA A 630 -18.49 -15.56 30.20
C ALA A 630 -18.79 -16.47 31.40
N LEU A 631 -18.27 -17.70 31.36
CA LEU A 631 -18.29 -18.60 32.51
C LEU A 631 -17.15 -18.23 33.48
N GLY A 632 -17.46 -18.12 34.77
CA GLY A 632 -16.47 -17.81 35.80
C GLY A 632 -15.38 -18.88 35.96
N LEU A 633 -14.22 -18.46 36.47
CA LEU A 633 -13.14 -19.37 36.85
C LEU A 633 -13.59 -20.34 37.95
N GLY A 634 -13.26 -21.62 37.79
CA GLY A 634 -13.59 -22.69 38.74
C GLY A 634 -14.99 -23.31 38.54
N ILE A 635 -15.79 -22.80 37.62
CA ILE A 635 -17.15 -23.29 37.36
C ILE A 635 -17.13 -24.33 36.22
N ILE A 636 -17.80 -25.46 36.42
CA ILE A 636 -18.09 -26.44 35.35
C ILE A 636 -19.29 -25.95 34.55
N GLY A 637 -19.22 -25.99 33.22
CA GLY A 637 -20.36 -25.64 32.35
C GLY A 637 -20.83 -26.86 31.58
N LEU A 638 -22.10 -27.25 31.69
CA LEU A 638 -22.65 -28.43 31.00
C LEU A 638 -23.52 -28.10 29.78
N ASP A 639 -23.91 -26.83 29.62
CA ASP A 639 -24.74 -26.36 28.50
C ASP A 639 -24.34 -24.95 28.08
N GLU A 640 -23.10 -24.80 27.64
CA GLU A 640 -22.53 -23.52 27.25
C GLU A 640 -22.76 -23.19 25.78
N VAL A 641 -22.78 -21.91 25.44
CA VAL A 641 -23.08 -21.43 24.08
C VAL A 641 -21.94 -20.62 23.51
N LEU A 642 -21.53 -20.95 22.29
CA LEU A 642 -20.66 -20.16 21.43
C LEU A 642 -21.40 -19.85 20.13
N GLU A 643 -21.41 -18.58 19.71
CA GLU A 643 -21.79 -18.18 18.36
C GLU A 643 -20.55 -17.77 17.57
N THR A 644 -20.50 -18.20 16.31
CA THR A 644 -19.43 -17.83 15.38
C THR A 644 -19.94 -17.74 13.95
N GLU A 645 -19.09 -17.27 13.05
CA GLU A 645 -19.35 -17.10 11.62
C GLU A 645 -18.31 -17.90 10.84
N LEU A 646 -18.75 -18.71 9.89
CA LEU A 646 -17.89 -19.46 8.96
C LEU A 646 -17.99 -18.89 7.55
N THR A 647 -16.89 -18.94 6.80
CA THR A 647 -16.84 -18.45 5.41
C THR A 647 -17.41 -19.46 4.42
N GLU A 648 -17.43 -20.74 4.82
CA GLU A 648 -18.05 -21.87 4.11
C GLU A 648 -18.71 -22.76 5.18
N ALA A 649 -19.89 -23.32 4.91
CA ALA A 649 -20.56 -24.22 5.85
C ALA A 649 -20.57 -25.68 5.36
N PRO A 650 -19.83 -26.59 6.02
CA PRO A 650 -20.10 -28.02 5.91
C PRO A 650 -21.48 -28.34 6.53
N SER A 651 -21.99 -29.56 6.30
CA SER A 651 -23.23 -29.99 6.95
C SER A 651 -23.08 -29.96 8.49
N THR A 652 -24.19 -29.78 9.22
CA THR A 652 -24.17 -29.71 10.69
C THR A 652 -23.53 -30.95 11.33
N ASP A 653 -23.71 -32.11 10.71
CA ASP A 653 -23.19 -33.38 11.20
C ASP A 653 -21.68 -33.49 10.99
N GLU A 654 -21.16 -33.08 9.83
CA GLU A 654 -19.72 -33.02 9.55
C GLU A 654 -19.03 -32.01 10.47
N LEU A 655 -19.67 -30.86 10.70
CA LEU A 655 -19.15 -29.82 11.57
C LEU A 655 -19.06 -30.31 13.03
N LEU A 656 -20.10 -30.97 13.52
CA LEU A 656 -20.12 -31.55 14.86
C LEU A 656 -19.04 -32.64 15.01
N ALA A 657 -18.95 -33.57 14.06
CA ALA A 657 -17.97 -34.65 14.09
C ALA A 657 -16.52 -34.12 14.05
N SER A 658 -16.25 -33.15 13.18
CA SER A 658 -14.92 -32.53 13.08
C SER A 658 -14.52 -31.82 14.37
N LEU A 659 -15.43 -31.06 14.96
CA LEU A 659 -15.19 -30.37 16.23
C LEU A 659 -14.98 -31.34 17.39
N GLN A 660 -15.75 -32.43 17.47
CA GLN A 660 -15.59 -33.46 18.51
C GLN A 660 -14.23 -34.17 18.41
N ASN A 661 -13.79 -34.53 17.20
CA ASN A 661 -12.54 -35.26 16.99
C ASN A 661 -11.29 -34.45 17.35
N HIS A 662 -11.37 -33.12 17.29
CA HIS A 662 -10.23 -32.23 17.54
C HIS A 662 -10.29 -31.50 18.89
N ALA A 663 -11.39 -31.67 19.64
CA ALA A 663 -11.57 -31.02 20.94
C ALA A 663 -10.55 -31.55 21.97
N PRO A 664 -9.94 -30.67 22.79
CA PRO A 664 -9.07 -31.10 23.87
C PRO A 664 -9.85 -31.80 24.99
N PRO A 665 -9.18 -32.62 25.83
CA PRO A 665 -9.79 -33.23 27.01
C PRO A 665 -10.50 -32.19 27.89
N GLY A 666 -11.73 -32.50 28.31
CA GLY A 666 -12.59 -31.60 29.11
C GLY A 666 -13.45 -30.64 28.29
N LEU A 667 -13.27 -30.52 26.97
CA LEU A 667 -14.15 -29.74 26.09
C LEU A 667 -15.05 -30.67 25.27
N GLY A 668 -16.31 -30.82 25.67
CA GLY A 668 -17.26 -31.70 24.99
C GLY A 668 -18.23 -30.92 24.11
N ILE A 669 -18.16 -31.04 22.79
CA ILE A 669 -19.12 -30.40 21.88
C ILE A 669 -20.21 -31.41 21.55
N TYR A 670 -21.49 -31.06 21.74
CA TYR A 670 -22.59 -32.03 21.58
C TYR A 670 -23.73 -31.56 20.67
N ARG A 671 -23.76 -30.29 20.27
CA ARG A 671 -24.75 -29.80 19.30
C ARG A 671 -24.22 -28.60 18.52
N VAL A 672 -24.52 -28.57 17.23
CA VAL A 672 -24.20 -27.47 16.32
C VAL A 672 -25.45 -27.17 15.49
N ASP A 673 -25.86 -25.91 15.45
CA ASP A 673 -27.01 -25.45 14.65
C ASP A 673 -26.57 -24.30 13.73
N VAL A 674 -27.00 -24.31 12.47
CA VAL A 674 -26.87 -23.14 11.57
C VAL A 674 -27.99 -22.16 11.89
N VAL A 675 -27.63 -20.90 12.13
CA VAL A 675 -28.56 -19.84 12.52
C VAL A 675 -28.92 -18.99 11.30
N PRO A 676 -30.20 -18.82 10.95
CA PRO A 676 -30.62 -17.96 9.84
C PRO A 676 -30.09 -16.53 9.98
N PRO A 677 -29.72 -15.81 8.91
CA PRO A 677 -29.09 -14.49 8.97
C PRO A 677 -29.86 -13.46 9.81
N ASP A 678 -31.19 -13.45 9.70
CA ASP A 678 -32.06 -12.46 10.34
C ASP A 678 -32.35 -12.73 11.84
N THR A 679 -31.85 -13.85 12.38
CA THR A 679 -32.08 -14.16 13.80
C THR A 679 -31.29 -13.18 14.69
N ALA A 680 -31.88 -12.73 15.79
CA ALA A 680 -31.16 -11.90 16.76
C ALA A 680 -29.95 -12.64 17.34
N LYS A 681 -28.92 -11.87 17.67
CA LYS A 681 -27.71 -12.33 18.38
C LYS A 681 -28.10 -13.02 19.69
N ALA A 682 -27.52 -14.19 19.99
CA ALA A 682 -27.84 -14.89 21.24
C ALA A 682 -27.52 -14.00 22.45
N ALA A 683 -28.45 -13.98 23.39
CA ALA A 683 -28.31 -13.38 24.71
C ALA A 683 -28.90 -14.37 25.71
N ILE A 684 -28.27 -14.51 26.88
CA ILE A 684 -28.82 -15.36 27.93
C ILE A 684 -30.12 -14.73 28.45
N ARG A 685 -31.15 -15.56 28.59
CA ARG A 685 -32.37 -15.24 29.33
C ARG A 685 -32.19 -15.59 30.80
N ARG A 686 -31.72 -16.81 31.09
CA ARG A 686 -31.46 -17.33 32.43
C ARG A 686 -30.47 -18.49 32.43
N ALA A 687 -29.87 -18.76 33.57
CA ALA A 687 -28.94 -19.87 33.79
C ALA A 687 -29.26 -20.58 35.12
N THR A 688 -29.10 -21.91 35.12
CA THR A 688 -29.26 -22.74 36.32
C THR A 688 -27.89 -23.19 36.82
N TYR A 689 -27.65 -23.02 38.12
CA TYR A 689 -26.43 -23.45 38.79
C TYR A 689 -26.75 -24.45 39.89
N GLU A 690 -25.84 -25.40 40.07
CA GLU A 690 -25.95 -26.48 41.03
C GLU A 690 -24.63 -26.64 41.79
N MET A 691 -24.72 -26.92 43.09
CA MET A 691 -23.56 -27.18 43.93
C MET A 691 -23.89 -28.20 45.01
N MET A 692 -23.05 -29.23 45.16
CA MET A 692 -23.19 -30.17 46.27
C MET A 692 -22.88 -29.49 47.60
N ILE A 693 -23.70 -29.76 48.62
CA ILE A 693 -23.57 -29.20 49.95
C ILE A 693 -23.17 -30.31 50.95
N PRO A 694 -22.07 -30.14 51.71
CA PRO A 694 -21.66 -31.06 52.77
C PRO A 694 -22.73 -31.29 53.84
N ALA A 695 -22.83 -32.52 54.34
CA ALA A 695 -23.91 -32.96 55.24
C ALA A 695 -24.08 -32.09 56.50
N ASP A 696 -22.98 -31.57 57.04
CA ASP A 696 -22.94 -30.68 58.21
C ASP A 696 -23.49 -29.27 57.94
N ARG A 697 -23.55 -28.83 56.67
CA ARG A 697 -24.04 -27.51 56.27
C ARG A 697 -25.45 -27.53 55.67
N ARG A 698 -25.98 -28.71 55.29
CA ARG A 698 -27.26 -28.86 54.55
C ARG A 698 -28.44 -28.16 55.23
N SER A 699 -28.68 -28.45 56.51
CA SER A 699 -29.85 -27.91 57.23
C SER A 699 -29.85 -26.39 57.31
N GLU A 700 -28.68 -25.78 57.53
CA GLU A 700 -28.54 -24.33 57.63
C GLU A 700 -28.68 -23.66 56.26
N VAL A 701 -28.09 -24.25 55.21
CA VAL A 701 -28.21 -23.74 53.83
C VAL A 701 -29.66 -23.83 53.35
N SER A 702 -30.35 -24.94 53.62
CA SER A 702 -31.77 -25.11 53.28
C SER A 702 -32.63 -24.01 53.91
N ARG A 703 -32.45 -23.78 55.22
CA ARG A 703 -33.15 -22.71 55.96
C ARG A 703 -32.88 -21.32 55.35
N ARG A 704 -31.61 -20.97 55.14
CA ARG A 704 -31.22 -19.67 54.56
C ARG A 704 -31.70 -19.49 53.12
N ALA A 705 -31.71 -20.56 52.32
CA ALA A 705 -32.23 -20.53 50.97
C ALA A 705 -33.73 -20.21 50.95
N THR A 706 -34.52 -20.86 51.82
CA THR A 706 -35.94 -20.56 51.98
C THR A 706 -36.18 -19.13 52.45
N GLU A 707 -35.39 -18.63 53.40
CA GLU A 707 -35.47 -17.23 53.88
C GLU A 707 -35.12 -16.22 52.78
N LEU A 708 -34.07 -16.49 52.01
CA LEU A 708 -33.62 -15.61 50.93
C LEU A 708 -34.64 -15.54 49.80
N ILE A 709 -35.17 -16.68 49.35
CA ILE A 709 -36.12 -16.70 48.23
C ILE A 709 -37.48 -16.07 48.61
N ALA A 710 -37.89 -16.19 49.87
CA ALA A 710 -39.10 -15.58 50.41
C ALA A 710 -38.96 -14.06 50.66
N SER A 711 -37.72 -13.55 50.78
CA SER A 711 -37.47 -12.13 51.00
C SER A 711 -37.75 -11.29 49.74
N PRO A 712 -38.34 -10.08 49.87
CA PRO A 712 -38.65 -9.22 48.72
C PRO A 712 -37.40 -8.55 48.11
N SER A 713 -36.35 -8.34 48.91
CA SER A 713 -35.06 -7.82 48.49
C SER A 713 -33.96 -8.27 49.45
N CYS A 714 -32.72 -8.40 48.96
CA CYS A 714 -31.56 -8.74 49.76
C CYS A 714 -30.30 -8.07 49.19
N THR A 715 -29.94 -6.91 49.73
CA THR A 715 -28.80 -6.12 49.25
C THR A 715 -27.50 -6.54 49.93
N ILE A 716 -26.48 -6.86 49.15
CA ILE A 716 -25.11 -7.10 49.62
C ILE A 716 -24.15 -6.06 49.02
N GLU A 717 -23.10 -5.71 49.76
CA GLU A 717 -21.99 -4.90 49.24
C GLU A 717 -20.95 -5.77 48.53
N GLN A 718 -20.62 -5.46 47.29
CA GLN A 718 -19.56 -6.15 46.55
C GLN A 718 -18.18 -5.70 47.01
N THR A 719 -17.39 -6.65 47.51
CA THR A 719 -16.00 -6.42 47.97
C THR A 719 -15.04 -5.95 46.86
N SER A 720 -15.35 -6.19 45.58
CA SER A 720 -14.48 -5.85 44.45
C SER A 720 -14.60 -4.40 43.94
N ASN A 721 -15.69 -3.69 44.24
CA ASN A 721 -15.95 -2.34 43.69
C ASN A 721 -16.81 -1.43 44.60
N GLY A 722 -17.21 -1.89 45.80
CA GLY A 722 -18.04 -1.12 46.75
C GLY A 722 -19.48 -0.87 46.31
N ARG A 723 -19.96 -1.52 45.23
CA ARG A 723 -21.35 -1.38 44.77
C ARG A 723 -22.27 -2.30 45.55
N SER A 724 -23.41 -1.77 45.97
CA SER A 724 -24.51 -2.56 46.52
C SER A 724 -25.29 -3.26 45.39
N VAL A 725 -25.52 -4.56 45.52
CA VAL A 725 -26.31 -5.37 44.56
C VAL A 725 -27.39 -6.11 45.32
N ASP A 726 -28.64 -5.99 44.86
CA ASP A 726 -29.76 -6.78 45.37
C ASP A 726 -29.74 -8.18 44.74
N VAL A 727 -29.43 -9.20 45.55
CA VAL A 727 -29.31 -10.62 45.17
C VAL A 727 -30.66 -11.24 44.82
N ARG A 728 -31.78 -10.68 45.29
CA ARG A 728 -33.11 -11.19 44.96
C ARG A 728 -33.65 -10.72 43.62
N ALA A 729 -33.12 -9.63 43.07
CA ALA A 729 -33.67 -8.97 41.88
C ALA A 729 -33.74 -9.88 40.63
N THR A 730 -32.78 -10.81 40.46
CA THR A 730 -32.73 -11.72 39.30
C THR A 730 -32.70 -13.21 39.69
N LEU A 731 -32.86 -13.53 40.97
CA LEU A 731 -32.93 -14.91 41.45
C LEU A 731 -34.38 -15.42 41.33
N GLU A 732 -34.60 -16.34 40.38
CA GLU A 732 -35.93 -16.90 40.08
C GLU A 732 -36.26 -18.08 41.01
N GLU A 733 -35.29 -18.97 41.22
CA GLU A 733 -35.44 -20.17 42.05
C GLU A 733 -34.18 -20.36 42.90
N LEU A 734 -34.36 -20.82 44.14
CA LEU A 734 -33.29 -21.22 45.04
C LEU A 734 -33.83 -22.29 45.99
N GLU A 735 -33.40 -23.52 45.77
CA GLU A 735 -33.90 -24.68 46.51
C GLU A 735 -32.79 -25.70 46.77
N MET A 736 -32.95 -26.46 47.85
CA MET A 736 -32.09 -27.60 48.16
C MET A 736 -32.86 -28.88 47.85
N GLU A 737 -32.38 -29.65 46.87
CA GLU A 737 -32.86 -30.99 46.56
C GLU A 737 -31.83 -32.00 47.09
N ASP A 738 -32.22 -32.80 48.07
CA ASP A 738 -31.36 -33.78 48.77
C ASP A 738 -30.04 -33.16 49.30
N ASP A 739 -28.96 -33.29 48.56
CA ASP A 739 -27.64 -32.76 48.88
C ASP A 739 -27.11 -31.72 47.87
N VAL A 740 -27.95 -31.28 46.93
CA VAL A 740 -27.61 -30.29 45.89
C VAL A 740 -28.41 -29.01 46.09
N LEU A 741 -27.71 -27.89 46.17
CA LEU A 741 -28.32 -26.57 46.08
C LEU A 741 -28.48 -26.20 44.61
N ARG A 742 -29.72 -26.00 44.15
CA ARG A 742 -30.05 -25.49 42.82
C ARG A 742 -30.47 -24.03 42.90
N MET A 743 -29.94 -23.21 41.99
CA MET A 743 -30.32 -21.81 41.85
C MET A 743 -30.51 -21.41 40.39
N LYS A 744 -31.60 -20.73 40.07
CA LYS A 744 -31.92 -20.24 38.73
C LYS A 744 -31.86 -18.71 38.73
N ILE A 745 -31.00 -18.15 37.87
CA ILE A 745 -30.71 -16.71 37.83
C ILE A 745 -30.99 -16.18 36.42
N SER A 746 -31.83 -15.14 36.32
CA SER A 746 -32.12 -14.43 35.06
C SER A 746 -31.07 -13.36 34.74
N ALA A 747 -30.94 -13.03 33.45
CA ALA A 747 -29.99 -12.02 32.99
C ALA A 747 -30.60 -10.60 33.01
N ALA A 748 -30.00 -9.68 33.79
CA ALA A 748 -30.32 -8.25 33.78
C ALA A 748 -29.47 -7.46 32.76
N ALA A 749 -29.95 -6.29 32.33
CA ALA A 749 -29.32 -5.45 31.31
C ALA A 749 -28.12 -4.63 31.83
N ASP A 750 -27.98 -4.53 33.14
CA ASP A 750 -27.25 -3.48 33.86
C ASP A 750 -26.36 -4.02 34.99
N GLY A 751 -25.84 -5.25 34.83
CA GLY A 751 -24.85 -5.85 35.73
C GLY A 751 -25.44 -6.88 36.69
N GLY A 752 -25.92 -7.99 36.12
CA GLY A 752 -26.61 -9.05 36.84
C GLY A 752 -25.84 -9.72 37.98
N ILE A 753 -26.59 -10.39 38.85
CA ILE A 753 -26.10 -11.10 40.04
C ILE A 753 -25.24 -12.30 39.61
N SER A 754 -24.04 -12.40 40.18
CA SER A 754 -23.18 -13.58 40.03
C SER A 754 -23.65 -14.69 40.97
N PRO A 755 -23.57 -15.98 40.61
CA PRO A 755 -23.89 -17.07 41.54
C PRO A 755 -23.04 -17.02 42.83
N ARG A 756 -21.83 -16.44 42.77
CA ARG A 756 -21.01 -16.21 43.98
C ARG A 756 -21.68 -15.29 45.00
N ASN A 757 -22.44 -14.28 44.54
CA ASN A 757 -23.18 -13.39 45.43
C ASN A 757 -24.25 -14.15 46.23
N VAL A 758 -24.89 -15.13 45.59
CA VAL A 758 -25.86 -16.02 46.26
C VAL A 758 -25.15 -16.88 47.30
N LEU A 759 -23.98 -17.46 46.96
CA LEU A 759 -23.19 -18.26 47.90
C LEU A 759 -22.75 -17.45 49.13
N THR A 760 -22.27 -16.22 48.94
CA THR A 760 -21.89 -15.32 50.05
C THR A 760 -23.10 -14.99 50.93
N THR A 761 -24.26 -14.74 50.34
CA THR A 761 -25.50 -14.46 51.09
C THR A 761 -25.94 -15.65 51.94
N LEU A 762 -25.73 -16.87 51.42
CA LEU A 762 -25.98 -18.11 52.15
C LEU A 762 -24.86 -18.44 53.17
N GLY A 763 -23.71 -17.74 53.11
CA GLY A 763 -22.54 -17.99 53.97
C GLY A 763 -21.84 -19.32 53.65
N ILE A 764 -21.73 -19.63 52.35
CA ILE A 764 -21.12 -20.86 51.83
C ILE A 764 -20.16 -20.60 50.66
N ASP A 765 -19.65 -19.38 50.56
CA ASP A 765 -18.64 -18.99 49.59
C ASP A 765 -17.26 -19.62 49.85
N ASP A 766 -17.06 -20.23 51.04
CA ASP A 766 -15.91 -21.05 51.40
C ASP A 766 -15.92 -22.45 50.78
N LEU A 767 -17.11 -22.99 50.45
CA LEU A 767 -17.25 -24.37 49.97
C LEU A 767 -16.51 -24.69 48.67
N PRO A 768 -16.41 -23.77 47.68
CA PRO A 768 -15.57 -23.97 46.50
C PRO A 768 -14.09 -24.21 46.81
N GLU A 769 -13.54 -23.56 47.83
CA GLU A 769 -12.15 -23.74 48.25
C GLU A 769 -11.95 -25.08 48.98
N GLN A 770 -13.00 -25.59 49.62
CA GLN A 770 -13.02 -26.88 50.31
C GLN A 770 -13.34 -28.07 49.38
N GLY A 771 -13.44 -27.83 48.06
CA GLY A 771 -13.58 -28.87 47.05
C GLY A 771 -15.01 -29.08 46.53
N SER A 772 -16.00 -28.33 47.00
CA SER A 772 -17.33 -28.31 46.36
C SER A 772 -17.24 -27.63 45.00
N VAL A 773 -17.97 -28.11 43.99
CA VAL A 773 -17.84 -27.57 42.62
C VAL A 773 -19.17 -26.96 42.20
N LEU A 774 -19.11 -25.67 41.85
CA LEU A 774 -20.24 -24.99 41.24
C LEU A 774 -20.35 -25.39 39.77
N THR A 775 -21.53 -25.83 39.36
CA THR A 775 -21.82 -26.31 38.00
C THR A 775 -22.94 -25.49 37.40
N ARG A 776 -22.74 -24.90 36.21
CA ARG A 776 -23.81 -24.32 35.40
C ARG A 776 -24.42 -25.42 34.54
N SER A 777 -25.56 -25.96 34.97
CA SER A 777 -26.19 -27.14 34.37
C SER A 777 -26.99 -26.82 33.10
N CYS A 778 -27.56 -25.62 32.99
CA CYS A 778 -28.42 -25.22 31.86
C CYS A 778 -28.31 -23.73 31.53
N VAL A 779 -28.26 -23.38 30.24
CA VAL A 779 -28.33 -22.00 29.74
C VAL A 779 -29.47 -21.85 28.73
N GLU A 780 -30.41 -20.97 29.06
CA GLU A 780 -31.52 -20.61 28.18
C GLU A 780 -31.24 -19.28 27.48
N LEU A 781 -31.43 -19.26 26.15
CA LEU A 781 -31.25 -18.08 25.31
C LEU A 781 -32.58 -17.34 25.10
N ARG A 782 -32.50 -16.04 24.80
CA ARG A 782 -33.65 -15.20 24.42
C ARG A 782 -34.11 -15.45 22.99
#